data_AF-A0A015KB03-F1
#
_entry.id   AF-A0A015KB03-F1
#
_cell.length_a   1.000
_cell.length_b   1.000
_cell.length_c   1.000
_cell.angle_alpha   90.00
_cell.angle_beta   90.00
_cell.angle_gamma   90.00
#
_symmetry.space_group_name_H-M   'P 1'
#
loop_
_entity.id
_entity.type
_entity.pdbx_description
1 polymer ?
#
loop_
_entity_poly.entity_id
_entity_poly.type
_entity_poly.pdbx_seq_one_letter_code
_entity_poly.pdbx_strand_id
1 'polypeptide(L)'
;MATLCCDVIEQTFFMNEELERLATLFVPALKALCRKETPELQKITSIAFLKEFVRQFWDNFLQEDKNSPIAYNKMEEENFDSSELINQINNNMKFDHPLIFSLKIYFLRDLRQRDFSINDIGQFCKVQKNLLPWLETLNLENNKESRLSFNPYCNLPEYNEAENSLMAFYSMGNKGPFQKFMRNIKQKATLTAKLSLMGLIFVRLHASRASREWQHSEVQIADFLTKELAGMNNLNLPFKTIATKILSNQQPILQIKPKICNTDLFIKTVITHIIALHASVEPSSSQLAMYLHKLEGCQNLFILTCISDMESVLLNAVNEQVTRYVCKCGFKYFVGNCGNVVEVSKCLKCRNTIGGPSYGQPAAGNTRLDASPVTRVTVNDQTGYIGEPVDKNPYHTVRSLTPISYRILHLIIHALIGASSPQPALAFLQKNNVVATDAEKYCMDHIRNDWSVLKDLLNCSDENLALIFHSLISLMMEKPPLPNQQIKTSAERENWETEFSRNYILPQIKNITETVVNYRMKLSEVLKINLIESEINQTSVMDKQYRSENLPSLWRTIGMNNFDSFRAYYMSDLTRAKNYPLLAIFFKYFEQLRLIKYLLPIVKFVQILNSKLGYQLTRQMAGEMTFRQFIEKESNEESSNSLKTAFNDFKLGWDTVIPFIKRYQCHELPNDKPIMSYNLPVVFGLIEPKDAGIFLCAILEYLVNLQNNFLKEVITIPPGTCRTLIFLDEQSVLLTSKAEPVIPNGYCLQSMYLDHARFGNIINFDWNEEILVYSQRNLAIARGNDIVYDLTKIEAELANILVFEKVHIDTQPESQLYLEPYPYHMELFQGCMRILSDIKNLITQEPISNEKLSLLGAGNSFMLHPQYASESIFDNASEILSSLEILLCFIKRTAVGDGEKSIKDYILQWIKLSSLYENAGFSKILDIDLRLKHLVSLYELVEEQVANVKIKYIHDKYKIPLSADMEATILQSVDFENQTTTMEGIIPAEAFALALKRFMLRFLTLENQKEMEPLYVYLQDSSLNLWPSTIPEKCINELFPENLLVANTYEAYEFTMNRIERTTKKQANVVRNLTINSTMNPMNQRTGPTINRAMPSRKSRKEQSKFDAM
;
A
#
# COMPACT_ATOMS: atom_id res chain seq x y z
N MET A 1 -29.29 33.64 -0.84
CA MET A 1 -28.25 34.33 -1.63
C MET A 1 -27.17 34.95 -0.75
N ALA A 2 -27.46 35.94 0.11
CA ALA A 2 -26.44 36.65 0.91
C ALA A 2 -25.47 35.72 1.69
N THR A 3 -25.97 34.69 2.40
CA THR A 3 -25.12 33.72 3.11
C THR A 3 -24.17 32.97 2.17
N LEU A 4 -24.66 32.47 1.03
CA LEU A 4 -23.84 31.78 0.04
C LEU A 4 -22.76 32.71 -0.55
N CYS A 5 -23.12 33.98 -0.80
CA CYS A 5 -22.17 34.99 -1.27
C CYS A 5 -21.09 35.28 -0.22
N CYS A 6 -21.44 35.31 1.07
CA CYS A 6 -20.48 35.44 2.17
C CYS A 6 -19.48 34.27 2.19
N ASP A 7 -19.98 33.03 2.15
CA ASP A 7 -19.15 31.81 2.17
C ASP A 7 -18.19 31.75 0.98
N VAL A 8 -18.68 32.07 -0.24
CA VAL A 8 -17.86 32.08 -1.46
C VAL A 8 -16.79 33.17 -1.36
N ILE A 9 -17.12 34.37 -0.86
CA ILE A 9 -16.13 35.45 -0.73
C ILE A 9 -15.05 35.08 0.30
N GLU A 10 -15.45 34.53 1.45
CA GLU A 10 -14.56 34.06 2.52
C GLU A 10 -13.57 33.02 1.99
N GLN A 11 -14.07 31.97 1.32
CA GLN A 11 -13.21 30.90 0.80
C GLN A 11 -12.35 31.31 -0.40
N THR A 12 -12.89 32.06 -1.36
CA THR A 12 -12.18 32.34 -2.62
C THR A 12 -11.18 33.49 -2.51
N PHE A 13 -11.41 34.46 -1.61
CA PHE A 13 -10.58 35.68 -1.55
C PHE A 13 -9.83 35.89 -0.24
N PHE A 14 -10.23 35.25 0.86
CA PHE A 14 -9.63 35.52 2.17
C PHE A 14 -9.00 34.30 2.84
N MET A 15 -9.54 33.09 2.68
CA MET A 15 -9.11 31.88 3.40
C MET A 15 -7.61 31.54 3.33
N ASN A 16 -6.92 32.00 2.28
CA ASN A 16 -5.48 31.78 2.06
C ASN A 16 -4.62 33.05 2.32
N GLU A 17 -5.19 34.10 2.91
CA GLU A 17 -4.49 35.35 3.21
C GLU A 17 -3.87 35.35 4.61
N GLU A 18 -2.67 35.91 4.73
CA GLU A 18 -1.93 35.98 6.00
C GLU A 18 -2.45 37.10 6.92
N LEU A 19 -2.31 36.90 8.24
CA LEU A 19 -2.84 37.83 9.24
C LEU A 19 -2.28 39.25 9.09
N GLU A 20 -1.01 39.35 8.72
CA GLU A 20 -0.26 40.59 8.50
C GLU A 20 -0.93 41.46 7.43
N ARG A 21 -1.36 40.83 6.32
CA ARG A 21 -2.10 41.50 5.25
C ARG A 21 -3.53 41.82 5.67
N LEU A 22 -4.21 40.89 6.36
CA LEU A 22 -5.58 41.11 6.84
C LEU A 22 -5.66 42.23 7.88
N ALA A 23 -4.70 42.35 8.79
CA ALA A 23 -4.63 43.37 9.84
C ALA A 23 -4.79 44.80 9.29
N THR A 24 -4.14 45.10 8.17
CA THR A 24 -4.22 46.42 7.50
C THR A 24 -5.65 46.80 7.07
N LEU A 25 -6.51 45.80 6.82
CA LEU A 25 -7.89 45.97 6.35
C LEU A 25 -8.94 45.88 7.47
N PHE A 26 -8.55 45.54 8.70
CA PHE A 26 -9.46 45.39 9.84
C PHE A 26 -10.31 46.64 10.10
N VAL A 27 -9.66 47.80 10.31
CA VAL A 27 -10.35 49.06 10.57
C VAL A 27 -11.19 49.55 9.37
N PRO A 28 -10.71 49.50 8.10
CA PRO A 28 -11.54 49.72 6.92
C PRO A 28 -12.80 48.85 6.86
N ALA A 29 -12.69 47.54 7.13
CA ALA A 29 -13.82 46.61 7.09
C ALA A 29 -14.88 46.95 8.15
N LEU A 30 -14.47 47.30 9.38
CA LEU A 30 -15.41 47.73 10.43
C LEU A 30 -16.13 49.05 10.08
N LYS A 31 -15.43 50.00 9.45
CA LYS A 31 -16.04 51.25 8.96
C LYS A 31 -17.09 50.97 7.88
N ALA A 32 -16.82 50.03 6.97
CA ALA A 32 -17.79 49.60 5.97
C ALA A 32 -18.99 48.87 6.60
N LEU A 33 -18.74 47.97 7.57
CA LEU A 33 -19.76 47.19 8.28
C LEU A 33 -20.80 48.06 9.02
N CYS A 34 -20.37 49.17 9.62
CA CYS A 34 -21.20 49.99 10.51
C CYS A 34 -21.81 51.24 9.86
N ARG A 35 -21.42 51.59 8.62
CA ARG A 35 -21.94 52.78 7.93
C ARG A 35 -23.35 52.52 7.38
N LYS A 36 -24.27 53.48 7.57
CA LYS A 36 -25.71 53.31 7.28
C LYS A 36 -26.05 53.12 5.79
N GLU A 37 -25.20 53.62 4.89
CA GLU A 37 -25.43 53.64 3.43
C GLU A 37 -24.45 52.72 2.67
N THR A 38 -23.87 51.71 3.34
CA THR A 38 -22.96 50.75 2.68
C THR A 38 -23.75 49.80 1.77
N PRO A 39 -23.35 49.61 0.49
CA PRO A 39 -23.94 48.60 -0.39
C PRO A 39 -23.91 47.19 0.23
N GLU A 40 -24.96 46.39 0.01
CA GLU A 40 -25.11 45.09 0.67
C GLU A 40 -23.94 44.15 0.38
N LEU A 41 -23.42 44.16 -0.85
CA LEU A 41 -22.25 43.37 -1.23
C LEU A 41 -21.02 43.77 -0.41
N GLN A 42 -20.73 45.07 -0.26
CA GLN A 42 -19.58 45.54 0.52
C GLN A 42 -19.73 45.17 2.01
N LYS A 43 -20.96 45.18 2.54
CA LYS A 43 -21.27 44.70 3.90
C LYS A 43 -21.05 43.20 4.05
N ILE A 44 -21.47 42.40 3.07
CA ILE A 44 -21.24 40.94 3.03
C ILE A 44 -19.73 40.63 2.93
N THR A 45 -19.00 41.31 2.04
CA THR A 45 -17.55 41.19 1.90
C THR A 45 -16.83 41.54 3.21
N SER A 46 -17.27 42.58 3.90
CA SER A 46 -16.70 42.97 5.20
C SER A 46 -16.89 41.88 6.26
N ILE A 47 -18.05 41.19 6.29
CA ILE A 47 -18.30 40.07 7.21
C ILE A 47 -17.44 38.87 6.84
N ALA A 48 -17.38 38.48 5.56
CA ALA A 48 -16.55 37.39 5.07
C ALA A 48 -15.06 37.58 5.43
N PHE A 49 -14.53 38.78 5.18
CA PHE A 49 -13.20 39.19 5.60
C PHE A 49 -13.00 39.12 7.12
N LEU A 50 -13.95 39.64 7.91
CA LEU A 50 -13.82 39.67 9.38
C LEU A 50 -13.85 38.27 10.00
N LYS A 51 -14.60 37.32 9.42
CA LYS A 51 -14.61 35.92 9.87
C LYS A 51 -13.23 35.28 9.71
N GLU A 52 -12.62 35.46 8.55
CA GLU A 52 -11.28 34.94 8.29
C GLU A 52 -10.20 35.66 9.11
N PHE A 53 -10.31 36.98 9.28
CA PHE A 53 -9.45 37.73 10.19
C PHE A 53 -9.49 37.17 11.62
N VAL A 54 -10.67 36.80 12.14
CA VAL A 54 -10.80 36.15 13.46
C VAL A 54 -10.10 34.80 13.48
N ARG A 55 -10.26 33.98 12.43
CA ARG A 55 -9.60 32.68 12.33
C ARG A 55 -8.08 32.82 12.36
N GLN A 56 -7.53 33.67 11.50
CA GLN A 56 -6.10 33.95 11.39
C GLN A 56 -5.54 34.61 12.66
N PHE A 57 -6.30 35.48 13.32
CA PHE A 57 -5.93 36.04 14.62
C PHE A 57 -5.75 34.93 15.66
N TRP A 58 -6.70 33.99 15.77
CA TRP A 58 -6.57 32.88 16.70
C TRP A 58 -5.50 31.86 16.30
N ASP A 59 -5.25 31.63 15.01
CA ASP A 59 -4.15 30.78 14.53
C ASP A 59 -2.77 31.34 14.95
N ASN A 60 -2.61 32.66 15.04
CA ASN A 60 -1.34 33.32 15.35
C ASN A 60 -1.20 33.81 16.81
N PHE A 61 -2.28 33.89 17.60
CA PHE A 61 -2.24 34.43 18.97
C PHE A 61 -2.56 33.42 20.09
N LEU A 62 -3.17 32.27 19.79
CA LEU A 62 -3.46 31.25 20.81
C LEU A 62 -2.21 30.49 21.24
N GLN A 63 -2.06 30.30 22.55
CA GLN A 63 -1.00 29.50 23.16
C GLN A 63 -1.42 28.03 23.30
N GLU A 64 -0.44 27.12 23.46
CA GLU A 64 -0.71 25.69 23.72
C GLU A 64 -1.58 25.48 24.97
N ASP A 65 -1.31 26.21 26.04
CA ASP A 65 -2.19 26.29 27.20
C ASP A 65 -3.32 27.29 26.95
N LYS A 66 -4.55 26.77 26.87
CA LYS A 66 -5.79 27.53 26.72
C LYS A 66 -5.99 28.62 27.79
N ASN A 67 -5.32 28.53 28.93
CA ASN A 67 -5.41 29.51 30.03
C ASN A 67 -4.20 30.45 30.12
N SER A 68 -3.26 30.39 29.18
CA SER A 68 -2.17 31.37 29.11
C SER A 68 -2.63 32.66 28.41
N PRO A 69 -2.09 33.84 28.77
CA PRO A 69 -2.34 35.09 28.04
C PRO A 69 -2.01 34.95 26.56
N ILE A 70 -2.81 35.54 25.67
CA ILE A 70 -2.52 35.52 24.24
C ILE A 70 -1.23 36.30 23.94
N ALA A 71 -0.44 35.79 23.01
CA ALA A 71 0.81 36.37 22.54
C ALA A 71 1.00 35.97 21.08
N TYR A 72 1.67 36.81 20.30
CA TYR A 72 1.92 36.52 18.89
C TYR A 72 2.97 35.40 18.74
N ASN A 73 2.64 34.36 17.98
CA ASN A 73 3.40 33.10 17.94
C ASN A 73 4.59 33.11 16.98
N LYS A 74 4.62 34.00 15.99
CA LYS A 74 5.79 34.19 15.12
C LYS A 74 6.80 35.12 15.81
N MET A 75 8.07 35.03 15.41
CA MET A 75 9.00 36.15 15.68
C MET A 75 8.44 37.40 15.00
N GLU A 76 8.44 38.54 15.69
CA GLU A 76 7.95 39.79 15.12
C GLU A 76 8.81 40.17 13.91
N GLU A 77 8.22 40.09 12.71
CA GLU A 77 8.82 40.61 11.49
C GLU A 77 8.95 42.13 11.60
N GLU A 78 9.97 42.72 10.96
CA GLU A 78 10.30 44.16 11.11
C GLU A 78 9.16 45.14 10.77
N ASN A 79 8.05 44.65 10.19
CA ASN A 79 6.91 45.46 9.74
C ASN A 79 5.55 45.08 10.38
N PHE A 80 5.48 44.16 11.36
CA PHE A 80 4.21 43.76 12.01
C PHE A 80 4.17 44.04 13.52
N ASP A 81 3.46 45.10 13.92
CA ASP A 81 3.24 45.46 15.32
C ASP A 81 2.01 44.74 15.90
N SER A 82 2.28 43.67 16.64
CA SER A 82 1.26 42.83 17.28
C SER A 82 0.45 43.60 18.35
N SER A 83 1.11 44.52 19.07
CA SER A 83 0.51 45.40 20.09
C SER A 83 -0.45 46.43 19.49
N GLU A 84 -0.09 47.06 18.38
CA GLU A 84 -0.97 48.02 17.69
C GLU A 84 -2.22 47.31 17.13
N LEU A 85 -2.10 46.08 16.62
CA LEU A 85 -3.28 45.30 16.20
C LEU A 85 -4.24 45.05 17.38
N ILE A 86 -3.73 44.65 18.55
CA ILE A 86 -4.54 44.48 19.76
C ILE A 86 -5.20 45.81 20.17
N ASN A 87 -4.49 46.94 20.10
CA ASN A 87 -5.04 48.27 20.38
C ASN A 87 -6.17 48.63 19.41
N GLN A 88 -6.01 48.34 18.11
CA GLN A 88 -7.04 48.58 17.10
C GLN A 88 -8.29 47.73 17.33
N ILE A 89 -8.14 46.43 17.64
CA ILE A 89 -9.25 45.56 18.03
C ILE A 89 -9.97 46.16 19.24
N ASN A 90 -9.25 46.45 20.32
CA ASN A 90 -9.81 46.95 21.57
C ASN A 90 -10.53 48.30 21.43
N ASN A 91 -10.03 49.20 20.59
CA ASN A 91 -10.66 50.50 20.38
C ASN A 91 -11.96 50.40 19.57
N ASN A 92 -12.01 49.52 18.56
CA ASN A 92 -13.22 49.37 17.74
C ASN A 92 -14.28 48.46 18.41
N MET A 93 -13.90 47.51 19.27
CA MET A 93 -14.83 46.67 20.02
C MET A 93 -15.64 47.43 21.10
N LYS A 94 -15.32 48.71 21.36
CA LYS A 94 -16.07 49.56 22.30
C LYS A 94 -17.37 50.12 21.69
N PHE A 95 -17.54 50.11 20.36
CA PHE A 95 -18.73 50.66 19.72
C PHE A 95 -19.97 49.80 19.98
N ASP A 96 -21.04 50.43 20.45
CA ASP A 96 -22.35 49.80 20.62
C ASP A 96 -23.08 49.75 19.27
N HIS A 97 -22.97 48.60 18.60
CA HIS A 97 -23.59 48.35 17.30
C HIS A 97 -23.86 46.84 17.12
N PRO A 98 -25.05 46.42 16.62
CA PRO A 98 -25.43 45.01 16.49
C PRO A 98 -24.39 44.12 15.77
N LEU A 99 -23.76 44.64 14.71
CA LEU A 99 -22.75 43.87 13.96
C LEU A 99 -21.38 43.84 14.65
N ILE A 100 -21.07 44.78 15.54
CA ILE A 100 -19.88 44.71 16.40
C ILE A 100 -20.13 43.68 17.51
N PHE A 101 -21.33 43.65 18.10
CA PHE A 101 -21.72 42.57 19.01
C PHE A 101 -21.65 41.20 18.32
N SER A 102 -22.15 41.09 17.08
CA SER A 102 -22.08 39.86 16.28
C SER A 102 -20.64 39.40 16.02
N LEU A 103 -19.71 40.34 15.76
CA LEU A 103 -18.28 40.05 15.64
C LEU A 103 -17.68 39.58 16.98
N LYS A 104 -17.99 40.24 18.12
CA LYS A 104 -17.55 39.79 19.46
C LYS A 104 -17.97 38.34 19.73
N ILE A 105 -19.21 37.99 19.39
CA ILE A 105 -19.71 36.62 19.48
C ILE A 105 -18.95 35.69 18.52
N TYR A 106 -18.61 36.14 17.31
CA TYR A 106 -17.84 35.34 16.35
C TYR A 106 -16.44 34.97 16.87
N PHE A 107 -15.73 35.92 17.51
CA PHE A 107 -14.46 35.64 18.19
C PHE A 107 -14.58 34.46 19.18
N LEU A 108 -15.66 34.39 19.96
CA LEU A 108 -15.89 33.28 20.90
C LEU A 108 -16.41 32.01 20.21
N ARG A 109 -17.12 32.15 19.08
CA ARG A 109 -17.64 31.03 18.28
C ARG A 109 -16.53 30.28 17.55
N ASP A 110 -15.49 30.98 17.08
CA ASP A 110 -14.29 30.35 16.49
C ASP A 110 -13.53 29.51 17.54
N LEU A 111 -13.41 30.01 18.79
CA LEU A 111 -12.86 29.20 19.90
C LEU A 111 -13.65 27.90 20.14
N ARG A 112 -14.98 27.89 19.96
CA ARG A 112 -15.78 26.63 20.03
C ARG A 112 -15.40 25.65 18.92
N GLN A 113 -14.96 26.10 17.75
CA GLN A 113 -14.46 25.21 16.69
C GLN A 113 -13.09 24.62 17.05
N ARG A 114 -12.30 25.32 17.86
CA ARG A 114 -10.97 24.91 18.38
C ARG A 114 -11.07 24.07 19.67
N ASP A 115 -12.14 23.30 19.81
CA ASP A 115 -12.44 22.44 20.97
C ASP A 115 -12.41 23.15 22.35
N PHE A 116 -12.67 24.46 22.43
CA PHE A 116 -12.95 25.09 23.73
C PHE A 116 -14.37 24.73 24.17
N SER A 117 -14.51 24.17 25.37
CA SER A 117 -15.82 24.06 26.03
C SER A 117 -16.36 25.45 26.39
N ILE A 118 -17.65 25.59 26.67
CA ILE A 118 -18.20 26.87 27.16
C ILE A 118 -17.58 27.31 28.50
N ASN A 119 -17.17 26.36 29.34
CA ASN A 119 -16.41 26.63 30.55
C ASN A 119 -15.00 27.14 30.20
N ASP A 120 -14.34 26.53 29.21
CA ASP A 120 -12.99 26.92 28.79
C ASP A 120 -13.03 28.36 28.23
N ILE A 121 -14.07 28.73 27.48
CA ILE A 121 -14.30 30.13 27.06
C ILE A 121 -14.53 31.04 28.26
N GLY A 122 -15.34 30.62 29.25
CA GLY A 122 -15.56 31.39 30.47
C GLY A 122 -14.28 31.63 31.30
N GLN A 123 -13.32 30.70 31.24
CA GLN A 123 -11.99 30.83 31.85
C GLN A 123 -11.06 31.70 30.99
N PHE A 124 -11.02 31.46 29.68
CA PHE A 124 -10.28 32.26 28.70
C PHE A 124 -10.63 33.75 28.80
N CYS A 125 -11.93 34.10 28.80
CA CYS A 125 -12.38 35.48 28.96
C CYS A 125 -11.88 36.15 30.26
N LYS A 126 -11.73 35.39 31.35
CA LYS A 126 -11.16 35.89 32.61
C LYS A 126 -9.65 36.12 32.54
N VAL A 127 -8.91 35.27 31.84
CA VAL A 127 -7.46 35.45 31.64
C VAL A 127 -7.20 36.64 30.72
N GLN A 128 -7.87 36.67 29.56
CA GLN A 128 -7.60 37.66 28.52
C GLN A 128 -8.18 39.05 28.81
N LYS A 129 -8.97 39.24 29.87
CA LYS A 129 -9.64 40.53 30.17
C LYS A 129 -8.71 41.75 30.22
N ASN A 130 -7.44 41.55 30.56
CA ASN A 130 -6.45 42.64 30.59
C ASN A 130 -5.95 43.02 29.18
N LEU A 131 -5.84 42.04 28.27
CA LEU A 131 -5.39 42.24 26.88
C LEU A 131 -6.55 42.55 25.93
N LEU A 132 -7.75 42.04 26.23
CA LEU A 132 -8.98 42.22 25.46
C LEU A 132 -10.14 42.67 26.37
N PRO A 133 -10.16 43.94 26.84
CA PRO A 133 -11.12 44.40 27.86
C PRO A 133 -12.60 44.33 27.45
N TRP A 134 -12.89 44.28 26.14
CA TRP A 134 -14.25 44.09 25.65
C TRP A 134 -14.85 42.73 26.01
N LEU A 135 -14.04 41.74 26.40
CA LEU A 135 -14.52 40.45 26.91
C LEU A 135 -15.29 40.60 28.23
N GLU A 136 -14.97 41.58 29.08
CA GLU A 136 -15.74 41.85 30.30
C GLU A 136 -17.15 42.38 30.00
N THR A 137 -17.38 42.97 28.82
CA THR A 137 -18.72 43.41 28.40
C THR A 137 -19.65 42.24 28.06
N LEU A 138 -19.11 41.03 27.92
CA LEU A 138 -19.84 39.80 27.68
C LEU A 138 -20.04 39.08 29.01
N ASN A 139 -21.19 39.30 29.66
CA ASN A 139 -21.58 38.68 30.94
C ASN A 139 -21.78 37.16 30.84
N LEU A 140 -20.70 36.41 30.63
CA LEU A 140 -20.61 34.96 30.77
C LEU A 140 -20.57 34.60 32.26
N GLU A 141 -21.76 34.52 32.86
CA GLU A 141 -21.94 34.16 34.26
C GLU A 141 -21.19 32.86 34.61
N ASN A 142 -20.15 33.01 35.41
CA ASN A 142 -19.23 31.93 35.77
C ASN A 142 -19.75 31.04 36.92
N ASN A 143 -21.06 31.04 37.19
CA ASN A 143 -21.69 30.32 38.30
C ASN A 143 -21.87 28.80 38.04
N LYS A 144 -21.38 28.28 36.91
CA LYS A 144 -21.34 26.84 36.64
C LYS A 144 -20.17 26.20 37.40
N GLU A 145 -20.45 25.63 38.57
CA GLU A 145 -19.49 24.82 39.35
C GLU A 145 -19.02 23.55 38.59
N SER A 146 -19.71 23.18 37.51
CA SER A 146 -19.46 22.01 36.67
C SER A 146 -18.82 22.39 35.34
N ARG A 147 -17.79 21.65 34.94
CA ARG A 147 -17.12 21.75 33.61
C ARG A 147 -17.96 21.23 32.44
N LEU A 148 -19.15 20.68 32.69
CA LEU A 148 -20.03 20.15 31.65
C LEU A 148 -20.70 21.28 30.86
N SER A 149 -20.54 21.28 29.54
CA SER A 149 -21.14 22.29 28.64
C SER A 149 -22.63 22.09 28.37
N PHE A 150 -23.18 20.92 28.69
CA PHE A 150 -24.59 20.59 28.51
C PHE A 150 -25.08 19.65 29.62
N ASN A 151 -26.40 19.55 29.80
CA ASN A 151 -27.03 18.62 30.74
C ASN A 151 -28.10 17.78 30.01
N PRO A 152 -27.83 16.50 29.69
CA PRO A 152 -28.73 15.69 28.86
C PRO A 152 -30.06 15.32 29.56
N TYR A 153 -30.14 15.51 30.88
CA TYR A 153 -31.30 15.17 31.70
C TYR A 153 -32.32 16.31 31.86
N CYS A 154 -32.00 17.55 31.44
CA CYS A 154 -32.88 18.70 31.65
C CYS A 154 -34.25 18.56 30.97
N ASN A 155 -34.32 17.81 29.87
CA ASN A 155 -35.54 17.55 29.11
C ASN A 155 -36.52 16.60 29.82
N LEU A 156 -36.15 16.01 30.95
CA LEU A 156 -37.02 15.10 31.70
C LEU A 156 -38.00 15.90 32.58
N PRO A 157 -39.30 15.57 32.59
CA PRO A 157 -40.32 16.37 33.27
C PRO A 157 -40.01 16.64 34.76
N GLU A 158 -39.48 15.64 35.46
CA GLU A 158 -39.18 15.73 36.89
C GLU A 158 -37.80 16.37 37.20
N TYR A 159 -36.93 16.60 36.21
CA TYR A 159 -35.56 17.04 36.45
C TYR A 159 -35.48 18.45 37.04
N ASN A 160 -36.23 19.39 36.49
CA ASN A 160 -36.24 20.77 36.97
C ASN A 160 -36.83 20.89 38.39
N GLU A 161 -37.80 20.04 38.77
CA GLU A 161 -38.27 19.97 40.16
C GLU A 161 -37.17 19.39 41.08
N ALA A 162 -36.49 18.33 40.64
CA ALA A 162 -35.40 17.69 41.38
C ALA A 162 -34.23 18.67 41.63
N GLU A 163 -33.78 19.37 40.60
CA GLU A 163 -32.66 20.32 40.71
C GLU A 163 -33.03 21.53 41.57
N ASN A 164 -34.18 22.16 41.35
CA ASN A 164 -34.58 23.33 42.17
C ASN A 164 -34.78 22.95 43.65
N SER A 165 -35.36 21.78 43.93
CA SER A 165 -35.55 21.29 45.30
C SER A 165 -34.23 20.90 45.97
N LEU A 166 -33.26 20.35 45.23
CA LEU A 166 -31.90 20.13 45.72
C LEU A 166 -31.17 21.45 45.97
N MET A 167 -31.30 22.44 45.10
CA MET A 167 -30.64 23.75 45.25
C MET A 167 -31.13 24.51 46.49
N ALA A 168 -32.39 24.31 46.90
CA ALA A 168 -32.90 24.81 48.19
C ALA A 168 -32.24 24.11 49.40
N PHE A 169 -31.89 22.82 49.29
CA PHE A 169 -31.11 22.11 50.30
C PHE A 169 -29.63 22.56 50.28
N TYR A 170 -29.02 22.69 49.09
CA TYR A 170 -27.61 23.09 48.93
C TYR A 170 -27.32 24.51 49.46
N SER A 171 -28.17 25.48 49.13
CA SER A 171 -27.95 26.90 49.47
C SER A 171 -28.52 27.35 50.82
N MET A 172 -29.67 26.79 51.23
CA MET A 172 -30.39 27.23 52.44
C MET A 172 -30.52 26.13 53.51
N GLY A 173 -29.94 24.95 53.30
CA GLY A 173 -30.11 23.80 54.20
C GLY A 173 -31.53 23.21 54.25
N ASN A 174 -32.46 23.73 53.43
CA ASN A 174 -33.88 23.36 53.49
C ASN A 174 -34.13 22.01 52.80
N LYS A 175 -34.18 20.94 53.60
CA LYS A 175 -34.41 19.57 53.13
C LYS A 175 -35.85 19.29 52.69
N GLY A 176 -36.83 20.11 53.10
CA GLY A 176 -38.26 19.82 52.92
C GLY A 176 -38.71 19.57 51.47
N PRO A 177 -38.38 20.47 50.51
CA PRO A 177 -38.70 20.27 49.10
C PRO A 177 -38.08 18.99 48.52
N PHE A 178 -36.81 18.73 48.82
CA PHE A 178 -36.10 17.55 48.29
C PHE A 178 -36.59 16.24 48.93
N GLN A 179 -36.94 16.26 50.22
CA GLN A 179 -37.60 15.14 50.90
C GLN A 179 -38.97 14.81 50.26
N LYS A 180 -39.74 15.82 49.85
CA LYS A 180 -41.01 15.60 49.11
C LYS A 180 -40.75 14.90 47.77
N PHE A 181 -39.75 15.35 47.01
CA PHE A 181 -39.34 14.72 45.76
C PHE A 181 -38.92 13.24 45.96
N MET A 182 -38.04 12.97 46.92
CA MET A 182 -37.61 11.60 47.25
C MET A 182 -38.77 10.70 47.71
N ARG A 183 -39.71 11.25 48.49
CA ARG A 183 -40.93 10.53 48.90
C ARG A 183 -41.83 10.19 47.71
N ASN A 184 -41.96 11.08 46.72
CA ASN A 184 -42.73 10.81 45.51
C ASN A 184 -42.11 9.65 44.72
N ILE A 185 -40.79 9.63 44.54
CA ILE A 185 -40.06 8.50 43.92
C ILE A 185 -40.31 7.20 44.71
N LYS A 186 -40.24 7.25 46.04
CA LYS A 186 -40.48 6.08 46.92
C LYS A 186 -41.90 5.53 46.80
N GLN A 187 -42.89 6.37 46.50
CA GLN A 187 -44.29 5.97 46.28
C GLN A 187 -44.54 5.46 44.85
N LYS A 188 -44.03 6.14 43.82
CA LYS A 188 -44.21 5.77 42.41
C LYS A 188 -43.02 6.25 41.56
N ALA A 189 -42.04 5.38 41.35
CA ALA A 189 -40.85 5.67 40.56
C ALA A 189 -41.12 5.50 39.05
N THR A 190 -41.48 6.59 38.36
CA THR A 190 -41.49 6.66 36.89
C THR A 190 -40.06 6.49 36.33
N LEU A 191 -39.93 6.04 35.07
CA LEU A 191 -38.62 5.96 34.41
C LEU A 191 -37.92 7.32 34.38
N THR A 192 -38.66 8.37 34.04
CA THR A 192 -38.17 9.76 33.96
C THR A 192 -37.76 10.32 35.32
N ALA A 193 -38.44 9.98 36.43
CA ALA A 193 -37.99 10.37 37.77
C ALA A 193 -36.75 9.60 38.23
N LYS A 194 -36.63 8.29 37.94
CA LYS A 194 -35.41 7.51 38.22
C LYS A 194 -34.19 8.10 37.49
N LEU A 195 -34.38 8.43 36.21
CA LEU A 195 -33.36 9.07 35.38
C LEU A 195 -33.04 10.49 35.83
N SER A 196 -34.04 11.27 36.26
CA SER A 196 -33.83 12.60 36.81
C SER A 196 -32.98 12.56 38.08
N LEU A 197 -33.24 11.59 38.97
CA LEU A 197 -32.44 11.37 40.18
C LEU A 197 -30.99 10.96 39.85
N MET A 198 -30.77 10.04 38.91
CA MET A 198 -29.42 9.63 38.51
C MET A 198 -28.67 10.77 37.80
N GLY A 199 -29.36 11.53 36.95
CA GLY A 199 -28.82 12.71 36.30
C GLY A 199 -28.40 13.79 37.29
N LEU A 200 -29.19 14.01 38.34
CA LEU A 200 -28.86 14.93 39.43
C LEU A 200 -27.64 14.44 40.23
N ILE A 201 -27.61 13.15 40.59
CA ILE A 201 -26.45 12.53 41.26
C ILE A 201 -25.18 12.70 40.44
N PHE A 202 -25.27 12.54 39.11
CA PHE A 202 -24.10 12.67 38.25
C PHE A 202 -23.73 14.13 37.93
N VAL A 203 -24.61 14.88 37.28
CA VAL A 203 -24.31 16.20 36.70
C VAL A 203 -24.06 17.27 37.76
N ARG A 204 -24.86 17.29 38.84
CA ARG A 204 -24.77 18.31 39.90
C ARG A 204 -23.76 17.93 40.99
N LEU A 205 -23.68 16.66 41.39
CA LEU A 205 -22.78 16.22 42.47
C LEU A 205 -21.51 15.56 41.94
N HIS A 206 -21.60 14.45 41.21
CA HIS A 206 -20.41 13.68 40.85
C HIS A 206 -19.44 14.42 39.91
N ALA A 207 -19.98 15.13 38.90
CA ALA A 207 -19.18 15.85 37.90
C ALA A 207 -18.48 17.11 38.46
N SER A 208 -18.95 17.70 39.57
CA SER A 208 -18.26 18.84 40.20
C SER A 208 -16.85 18.47 40.70
N ARG A 209 -16.60 17.16 40.94
CA ARG A 209 -15.28 16.59 41.23
C ARG A 209 -14.24 16.79 40.14
N ALA A 210 -14.67 17.10 38.91
CA ALA A 210 -13.77 17.46 37.82
C ALA A 210 -13.24 18.90 37.93
N SER A 211 -13.87 19.74 38.76
CA SER A 211 -13.52 21.15 38.98
C SER A 211 -12.84 21.37 40.33
N ARG A 212 -13.36 20.75 41.39
CA ARG A 212 -12.93 20.94 42.79
C ARG A 212 -13.32 19.75 43.67
N GLU A 213 -12.80 19.70 44.89
CA GLU A 213 -13.33 18.80 45.91
C GLU A 213 -14.74 19.23 46.37
N TRP A 214 -15.49 18.29 46.94
CA TRP A 214 -16.82 18.53 47.50
C TRP A 214 -16.76 19.38 48.77
N GLN A 215 -17.68 20.32 48.92
CA GLN A 215 -17.82 21.10 50.16
C GLN A 215 -18.73 20.35 51.14
N HIS A 216 -18.92 20.94 52.33
CA HIS A 216 -19.75 20.33 53.37
C HIS A 216 -21.19 20.05 52.90
N SER A 217 -21.76 20.93 52.06
CA SER A 217 -23.13 20.77 51.54
C SER A 217 -23.29 19.55 50.64
N GLU A 218 -22.39 19.28 49.68
CA GLU A 218 -22.50 18.08 48.84
C GLU A 218 -22.29 16.80 49.65
N VAL A 219 -21.41 16.81 50.65
CA VAL A 219 -21.22 15.66 51.55
C VAL A 219 -22.51 15.36 52.33
N GLN A 220 -23.15 16.38 52.92
CA GLN A 220 -24.45 16.20 53.60
C GLN A 220 -25.55 15.70 52.66
N ILE A 221 -25.58 16.18 51.42
CA ILE A 221 -26.53 15.77 50.39
C ILE A 221 -26.28 14.30 49.99
N ALA A 222 -25.03 13.91 49.78
CA ALA A 222 -24.65 12.54 49.42
C ALA A 222 -24.96 11.54 50.55
N ASP A 223 -24.71 11.89 51.80
CA ASP A 223 -25.10 11.10 52.97
C ASP A 223 -26.62 10.93 53.07
N PHE A 224 -27.37 12.00 52.83
CA PHE A 224 -28.83 11.96 52.80
C PHE A 224 -29.36 11.05 51.67
N LEU A 225 -28.86 11.25 50.44
CA LEU A 225 -29.22 10.44 49.28
C LEU A 225 -28.90 8.95 49.49
N THR A 226 -27.74 8.64 50.06
CA THR A 226 -27.32 7.25 50.33
C THR A 226 -28.29 6.57 51.31
N LYS A 227 -28.74 7.28 52.35
CA LYS A 227 -29.74 6.78 53.32
C LYS A 227 -31.12 6.58 52.68
N GLU A 228 -31.59 7.54 51.87
CA GLU A 228 -32.88 7.42 51.18
C GLU A 228 -32.88 6.25 50.17
N LEU A 229 -31.83 6.14 49.35
CA LEU A 229 -31.68 5.07 48.36
C LEU A 229 -31.70 3.68 49.01
N ALA A 230 -31.02 3.50 50.14
CA ALA A 230 -31.04 2.25 50.90
C ALA A 230 -32.47 1.85 51.32
N GLY A 231 -33.31 2.83 51.67
CA GLY A 231 -34.70 2.65 52.08
C GLY A 231 -35.72 2.53 50.94
N MET A 232 -35.31 2.49 49.68
CA MET A 232 -36.20 2.36 48.51
C MET A 232 -36.26 0.92 47.99
N ASN A 233 -37.36 0.21 48.27
CA ASN A 233 -37.58 -1.16 47.81
C ASN A 233 -38.10 -1.25 46.37
N ASN A 234 -38.61 -0.15 45.81
CA ASN A 234 -39.14 -0.03 44.46
C ASN A 234 -38.08 0.31 43.38
N LEU A 235 -36.80 0.38 43.78
CA LEU A 235 -35.67 0.58 42.88
C LEU A 235 -34.84 -0.69 42.75
N ASN A 236 -34.41 -0.97 41.52
CA ASN A 236 -33.58 -2.13 41.17
C ASN A 236 -32.26 -2.11 41.96
N LEU A 237 -31.77 -3.31 42.32
CA LEU A 237 -30.53 -3.42 43.09
C LEU A 237 -29.33 -2.78 42.36
N PRO A 238 -29.10 -3.01 41.05
CA PRO A 238 -28.02 -2.32 40.32
C PRO A 238 -28.16 -0.79 40.35
N PHE A 239 -29.37 -0.24 40.20
CA PHE A 239 -29.59 1.20 40.28
C PHE A 239 -29.11 1.77 41.61
N LYS A 240 -29.51 1.16 42.73
CA LYS A 240 -29.11 1.59 44.08
C LYS A 240 -27.61 1.45 44.29
N THR A 241 -27.04 0.29 43.96
CA THR A 241 -25.60 0.02 44.13
C THR A 241 -24.75 1.00 43.32
N ILE A 242 -25.11 1.26 42.06
CA ILE A 242 -24.38 2.16 41.17
C ILE A 242 -24.54 3.61 41.65
N ALA A 243 -25.74 4.06 42.00
CA ALA A 243 -25.96 5.41 42.53
C ALA A 243 -25.10 5.69 43.78
N THR A 244 -25.08 4.76 44.75
CA THR A 244 -24.25 4.88 45.97
C THR A 244 -22.75 4.83 45.65
N LYS A 245 -22.31 4.02 44.68
CA LYS A 245 -20.91 4.00 44.22
C LYS A 245 -20.50 5.28 43.48
N ILE A 246 -21.40 5.91 42.72
CA ILE A 246 -21.18 7.22 42.10
C ILE A 246 -21.08 8.31 43.19
N LEU A 247 -21.98 8.30 44.19
CA LEU A 247 -21.92 9.23 45.32
C LEU A 247 -20.61 9.11 46.10
N SER A 248 -20.09 7.89 46.33
CA SER A 248 -18.82 7.64 47.02
C SER A 248 -17.56 7.72 46.12
N ASN A 249 -17.71 7.97 44.81
CA ASN A 249 -16.61 7.96 43.82
C ASN A 249 -15.89 6.59 43.68
N GLN A 250 -16.60 5.49 43.94
CA GLN A 250 -16.09 4.11 43.92
C GLN A 250 -16.67 3.26 42.77
N GLN A 251 -17.41 3.86 41.82
CA GLN A 251 -17.92 3.13 40.66
C GLN A 251 -16.79 2.98 39.63
N PRO A 252 -16.35 1.74 39.29
CA PRO A 252 -15.11 1.45 38.54
C PRO A 252 -14.85 2.39 37.36
N ILE A 253 -15.63 2.24 36.29
CA ILE A 253 -15.45 3.00 35.04
C ILE A 253 -15.85 4.49 35.15
N LEU A 254 -16.45 4.93 36.27
CA LEU A 254 -16.97 6.29 36.44
C LEU A 254 -16.15 7.19 37.37
N GLN A 255 -15.10 6.70 38.05
CA GLN A 255 -14.30 7.54 38.96
C GLN A 255 -13.86 8.87 38.33
N ILE A 256 -14.06 10.00 39.03
CA ILE A 256 -13.62 11.34 38.62
C ILE A 256 -12.55 11.87 39.59
N LYS A 257 -11.54 12.56 39.05
CA LYS A 257 -10.46 13.24 39.79
C LYS A 257 -10.39 14.72 39.36
N PRO A 258 -9.92 15.66 40.21
CA PRO A 258 -9.89 17.10 39.89
C PRO A 258 -9.08 17.53 38.66
N LYS A 259 -8.25 16.65 38.10
CA LYS A 259 -7.45 16.90 36.87
C LYS A 259 -7.85 16.03 35.68
N ILE A 260 -9.09 15.52 35.65
CA ILE A 260 -9.62 14.79 34.48
C ILE A 260 -9.64 15.69 33.23
N CYS A 261 -9.34 15.16 32.04
CA CYS A 261 -9.47 15.91 30.78
C CYS A 261 -10.95 16.00 30.34
N ASN A 262 -11.28 16.94 29.45
CA ASN A 262 -12.66 17.10 28.97
C ASN A 262 -13.17 15.85 28.22
N THR A 263 -12.31 15.18 27.44
CA THR A 263 -12.63 13.92 26.73
C THR A 263 -13.08 12.80 27.67
N ASP A 264 -12.28 12.46 28.70
CA ASP A 264 -12.63 11.42 29.68
C ASP A 264 -13.89 11.81 30.49
N LEU A 265 -14.14 13.11 30.70
CA LEU A 265 -15.35 13.61 31.35
C LEU A 265 -16.60 13.41 30.47
N PHE A 266 -16.53 13.71 29.17
CA PHE A 266 -17.61 13.45 28.21
C PHE A 266 -17.87 11.94 28.03
N ILE A 267 -16.83 11.11 27.98
CA ILE A 267 -16.97 9.64 27.99
C ILE A 267 -17.74 9.20 29.24
N LYS A 268 -17.41 9.72 30.43
CA LYS A 268 -18.12 9.40 31.68
C LYS A 268 -19.55 9.92 31.73
N THR A 269 -19.89 11.03 31.06
CA THR A 269 -21.30 11.48 30.97
C THR A 269 -22.13 10.50 30.15
N VAL A 270 -21.59 10.04 29.02
CA VAL A 270 -22.22 9.05 28.13
C VAL A 270 -22.38 7.70 28.84
N ILE A 271 -21.29 7.15 29.41
CA ILE A 271 -21.32 5.91 30.20
C ILE A 271 -22.40 6.00 31.30
N THR A 272 -22.45 7.11 32.06
CA THR A 272 -23.45 7.26 33.12
C THR A 272 -24.87 7.27 32.57
N HIS A 273 -25.12 7.92 31.43
CA HIS A 273 -26.46 7.98 30.84
C HIS A 273 -26.93 6.61 30.30
N ILE A 274 -26.02 5.83 29.71
CA ILE A 274 -26.27 4.43 29.31
C ILE A 274 -26.65 3.59 30.53
N ILE A 275 -25.84 3.64 31.59
CA ILE A 275 -26.08 2.89 32.83
C ILE A 275 -27.39 3.35 33.49
N ALA A 276 -27.65 4.66 33.54
CA ALA A 276 -28.86 5.23 34.13
C ALA A 276 -30.13 4.67 33.49
N LEU A 277 -30.17 4.61 32.14
CA LEU A 277 -31.27 4.02 31.39
C LEU A 277 -31.46 2.55 31.74
N HIS A 278 -30.41 1.74 31.57
CA HIS A 278 -30.51 0.30 31.73
C HIS A 278 -30.70 -0.15 33.18
N ALA A 279 -30.22 0.60 34.17
CA ALA A 279 -30.48 0.34 35.59
C ALA A 279 -31.93 0.66 35.99
N SER A 280 -32.56 1.65 35.35
CA SER A 280 -33.90 2.16 35.69
C SER A 280 -35.05 1.28 35.18
N VAL A 281 -34.79 0.45 34.17
CA VAL A 281 -35.73 -0.49 33.53
C VAL A 281 -35.55 -1.93 34.03
N GLU A 282 -36.54 -2.78 33.75
CA GLU A 282 -36.50 -4.21 34.11
C GLU A 282 -35.50 -5.02 33.25
N PRO A 283 -34.90 -6.10 33.77
CA PRO A 283 -33.96 -6.95 33.00
C PRO A 283 -34.58 -7.61 31.74
N SER A 284 -35.91 -7.68 31.66
CA SER A 284 -36.67 -8.18 30.51
C SER A 284 -36.97 -7.12 29.45
N SER A 285 -36.71 -5.83 29.70
CA SER A 285 -37.06 -4.77 28.75
C SER A 285 -36.22 -4.79 27.48
N SER A 286 -34.95 -5.21 27.56
CA SER A 286 -34.05 -5.36 26.42
C SER A 286 -32.83 -6.23 26.74
N GLN A 287 -32.15 -6.75 25.72
CA GLN A 287 -30.91 -7.51 25.89
C GLN A 287 -29.80 -6.69 26.57
N LEU A 288 -29.74 -5.38 26.30
CA LEU A 288 -28.80 -4.46 26.96
C LEU A 288 -29.06 -4.34 28.47
N ALA A 289 -30.34 -4.32 28.89
CA ALA A 289 -30.67 -4.33 30.32
C ALA A 289 -30.20 -5.63 31.00
N MET A 290 -30.29 -6.80 30.33
CA MET A 290 -29.74 -8.04 30.89
C MET A 290 -28.26 -7.95 31.23
N TYR A 291 -27.43 -7.34 30.37
CA TYR A 291 -25.98 -7.28 30.59
C TYR A 291 -25.63 -6.54 31.88
N LEU A 292 -26.41 -5.53 32.28
CA LEU A 292 -26.21 -4.84 33.56
C LEU A 292 -26.79 -5.60 34.76
N HIS A 293 -27.98 -6.20 34.62
CA HIS A 293 -28.72 -6.79 35.75
C HIS A 293 -28.41 -8.28 36.02
N LYS A 294 -28.05 -9.06 35.00
CA LYS A 294 -27.94 -10.53 35.05
C LYS A 294 -26.81 -11.06 34.17
N LEU A 295 -25.63 -10.45 34.26
CA LEU A 295 -24.46 -10.77 33.42
C LEU A 295 -24.07 -12.25 33.41
N GLU A 296 -24.06 -12.92 34.57
CA GLU A 296 -23.79 -14.37 34.69
C GLU A 296 -24.81 -15.21 33.89
N GLY A 297 -26.08 -14.82 33.89
CA GLY A 297 -27.14 -15.46 33.11
C GLY A 297 -27.01 -15.26 31.60
N CYS A 298 -26.11 -14.39 31.14
CA CYS A 298 -25.80 -14.20 29.73
C CYS A 298 -24.64 -15.07 29.23
N GLN A 299 -23.89 -15.76 30.11
CA GLN A 299 -22.70 -16.53 29.72
C GLN A 299 -22.94 -17.67 28.71
N ASN A 300 -24.19 -18.10 28.54
CA ASN A 300 -24.59 -19.15 27.59
C ASN A 300 -25.51 -18.61 26.48
N LEU A 301 -25.54 -17.29 26.27
CA LEU A 301 -26.24 -16.61 25.17
C LEU A 301 -25.22 -16.12 24.14
N PHE A 302 -25.67 -15.81 22.92
CA PHE A 302 -24.81 -15.13 21.95
C PHE A 302 -24.68 -13.66 22.33
N ILE A 303 -23.45 -13.22 22.59
CA ILE A 303 -23.19 -11.85 22.99
C ILE A 303 -23.08 -10.96 21.76
N LEU A 304 -23.80 -9.84 21.82
CA LEU A 304 -23.80 -8.78 20.82
C LEU A 304 -22.36 -8.27 20.59
N THR A 305 -22.06 -7.85 19.37
CA THR A 305 -20.76 -7.36 18.87
C THR A 305 -19.57 -8.33 18.93
N CYS A 306 -19.60 -9.39 19.75
CA CYS A 306 -18.56 -10.43 19.70
C CYS A 306 -18.41 -11.00 18.28
N ILE A 307 -17.16 -11.33 17.92
CA ILE A 307 -16.82 -11.96 16.64
C ILE A 307 -17.60 -13.26 16.40
N SER A 308 -17.78 -13.60 15.12
CA SER A 308 -18.33 -14.90 14.68
C SER A 308 -17.19 -15.83 14.24
N ASP A 309 -17.49 -17.11 14.08
CA ASP A 309 -16.63 -18.04 13.36
C ASP A 309 -16.53 -17.60 11.89
N MET A 310 -15.47 -16.87 11.58
CA MET A 310 -15.20 -16.32 10.25
C MET A 310 -15.16 -17.41 9.17
N GLU A 311 -14.79 -18.65 9.51
CA GLU A 311 -14.83 -19.77 8.57
C GLU A 311 -16.28 -20.09 8.18
N SER A 312 -17.16 -20.30 9.18
CA SER A 312 -18.59 -20.54 8.95
C SER A 312 -19.31 -19.35 8.31
N VAL A 313 -18.94 -18.11 8.64
CA VAL A 313 -19.53 -16.90 8.04
C VAL A 313 -19.17 -16.80 6.55
N LEU A 314 -17.90 -16.94 6.20
CA LEU A 314 -17.46 -16.94 4.80
C LEU A 314 -18.10 -18.08 4.00
N LEU A 315 -18.24 -19.26 4.60
CA LEU A 315 -18.86 -20.43 3.96
C LEU A 315 -20.36 -20.28 3.72
N ASN A 316 -21.11 -19.73 4.67
CA ASN A 316 -22.55 -19.53 4.52
C ASN A 316 -22.91 -18.31 3.66
N ALA A 317 -21.94 -17.44 3.33
CA ALA A 317 -22.11 -16.34 2.37
C ALA A 317 -22.01 -16.80 0.91
N VAL A 318 -21.45 -17.99 0.64
CA VAL A 318 -21.38 -18.60 -0.69
C VAL A 318 -22.68 -19.37 -0.96
N ASN A 319 -23.48 -18.92 -1.93
CA ASN A 319 -24.77 -19.54 -2.31
C ASN A 319 -24.63 -20.84 -3.13
N GLU A 320 -23.47 -21.50 -3.10
CA GLU A 320 -23.16 -22.69 -3.89
C GLU A 320 -22.90 -23.90 -2.99
N GLN A 321 -23.12 -25.12 -3.51
CA GLN A 321 -22.73 -26.34 -2.82
C GLN A 321 -21.21 -26.50 -2.87
N VAL A 322 -20.57 -26.51 -1.71
CA VAL A 322 -19.10 -26.63 -1.59
C VAL A 322 -18.71 -27.84 -0.74
N THR A 323 -17.57 -28.45 -1.02
CA THR A 323 -16.91 -29.41 -0.13
C THR A 323 -15.62 -28.79 0.39
N ARG A 324 -15.39 -28.90 1.70
CA ARG A 324 -14.17 -28.42 2.36
C ARG A 324 -13.08 -29.48 2.26
N TYR A 325 -11.88 -29.01 1.94
CA TYR A 325 -10.65 -29.78 1.99
C TYR A 325 -9.65 -29.04 2.89
N VAL A 326 -8.72 -29.77 3.49
CA VAL A 326 -7.61 -29.20 4.26
C VAL A 326 -6.28 -29.70 3.71
N CYS A 327 -5.36 -28.77 3.46
CA CYS A 327 -3.98 -29.07 3.11
C CYS A 327 -3.18 -29.45 4.37
N LYS A 328 -2.13 -30.27 4.25
CA LYS A 328 -1.28 -30.76 5.37
C LYS A 328 -0.75 -29.69 6.35
N CYS A 329 -0.73 -28.41 5.96
CA CYS A 329 -0.36 -27.28 6.84
C CYS A 329 -1.55 -26.63 7.58
N GLY A 330 -2.72 -27.28 7.58
CA GLY A 330 -3.95 -26.83 8.23
C GLY A 330 -4.72 -25.74 7.47
N PHE A 331 -4.32 -25.40 6.24
CA PHE A 331 -5.05 -24.43 5.42
C PHE A 331 -6.24 -25.09 4.74
N LYS A 332 -7.44 -24.55 4.97
CA LYS A 332 -8.68 -25.04 4.38
C LYS A 332 -8.95 -24.36 3.04
N TYR A 333 -9.45 -25.12 2.07
CA TYR A 333 -9.85 -24.65 0.75
C TYR A 333 -11.15 -25.35 0.33
N PHE A 334 -11.85 -24.77 -0.64
CA PHE A 334 -13.21 -25.16 -1.01
C PHE A 334 -13.29 -25.60 -2.46
N VAL A 335 -14.18 -26.54 -2.75
CA VAL A 335 -14.41 -27.11 -4.08
C VAL A 335 -15.91 -27.11 -4.33
N GLY A 336 -16.36 -26.38 -5.36
CA GLY A 336 -17.78 -26.25 -5.72
C GLY A 336 -18.36 -27.47 -6.44
N ASN A 337 -19.51 -27.27 -7.08
CA ASN A 337 -20.22 -28.27 -7.89
C ASN A 337 -20.49 -29.58 -7.11
N CYS A 338 -20.04 -30.72 -7.64
CA CYS A 338 -20.16 -32.03 -6.99
C CYS A 338 -19.18 -32.26 -5.82
N GLY A 339 -18.38 -31.24 -5.45
CA GLY A 339 -17.46 -31.29 -4.33
C GLY A 339 -16.24 -32.19 -4.51
N ASN A 340 -16.02 -32.72 -5.72
CA ASN A 340 -14.86 -33.51 -6.08
C ASN A 340 -13.83 -32.63 -6.79
N VAL A 341 -12.58 -32.74 -6.36
CA VAL A 341 -11.45 -32.07 -7.02
C VAL A 341 -11.29 -32.57 -8.46
N VAL A 342 -11.10 -31.62 -9.38
CA VAL A 342 -10.79 -31.83 -10.81
C VAL A 342 -9.69 -30.91 -11.32
N GLU A 343 -9.34 -29.88 -10.54
CA GLU A 343 -8.31 -28.89 -10.84
C GLU A 343 -7.24 -28.90 -9.74
N VAL A 344 -6.03 -28.48 -10.09
CA VAL A 344 -4.89 -28.36 -9.17
C VAL A 344 -4.47 -26.91 -9.00
N SER A 345 -4.26 -26.50 -7.75
CA SER A 345 -3.86 -25.14 -7.38
C SER A 345 -2.79 -25.20 -6.27
N LYS A 346 -2.41 -24.05 -5.70
CA LYS A 346 -1.39 -23.93 -4.65
C LYS A 346 -1.99 -23.40 -3.35
N CYS A 347 -1.66 -24.05 -2.23
CA CYS A 347 -2.10 -23.62 -0.91
C CYS A 347 -1.62 -22.19 -0.59
N LEU A 348 -2.53 -21.27 -0.25
CA LEU A 348 -2.16 -19.88 0.07
C LEU A 348 -1.23 -19.77 1.28
N LYS A 349 -1.30 -20.71 2.24
CA LYS A 349 -0.45 -20.71 3.46
C LYS A 349 0.92 -21.35 3.26
N CYS A 350 1.01 -22.48 2.54
CA CYS A 350 2.23 -23.30 2.48
C CYS A 350 2.61 -23.79 1.08
N ARG A 351 1.96 -23.30 0.02
CA ARG A 351 2.21 -23.54 -1.42
C ARG A 351 2.32 -24.99 -1.89
N ASN A 352 2.08 -25.97 -1.03
CA ASN A 352 1.83 -27.35 -1.42
C ASN A 352 0.64 -27.41 -2.39
N THR A 353 0.68 -28.36 -3.32
CA THR A 353 -0.39 -28.58 -4.28
C THR A 353 -1.69 -28.90 -3.54
N ILE A 354 -2.76 -28.18 -3.86
CA ILE A 354 -4.13 -28.39 -3.38
C ILE A 354 -5.01 -28.74 -4.57
N GLY A 355 -6.21 -29.26 -4.32
CA GLY A 355 -7.06 -29.79 -5.39
C GLY A 355 -6.58 -31.17 -5.82
N GLY A 356 -6.71 -31.52 -7.10
CA GLY A 356 -6.34 -32.82 -7.66
C GLY A 356 -6.65 -32.91 -9.17
N PRO A 357 -5.75 -33.44 -10.01
CA PRO A 357 -5.91 -33.49 -11.47
C PRO A 357 -6.84 -34.61 -11.95
N SER A 358 -7.49 -35.33 -11.03
CA SER A 358 -8.33 -36.48 -11.34
C SER A 358 -9.51 -36.51 -10.39
N TYR A 359 -10.69 -36.80 -10.94
CA TYR A 359 -11.98 -36.68 -10.26
C TYR A 359 -11.98 -37.40 -8.90
N GLY A 360 -12.10 -36.63 -7.82
CA GLY A 360 -12.18 -37.15 -6.47
C GLY A 360 -10.85 -37.63 -5.85
N GLN A 361 -9.71 -37.45 -6.53
CA GLN A 361 -8.38 -37.77 -6.01
C GLN A 361 -7.61 -36.50 -5.58
N PRO A 362 -7.68 -36.10 -4.29
CA PRO A 362 -6.92 -34.97 -3.79
C PRO A 362 -5.41 -35.22 -3.80
N ALA A 363 -4.64 -34.18 -4.11
CA ALA A 363 -3.18 -34.19 -4.11
C ALA A 363 -2.63 -34.62 -2.74
N ALA A 364 -1.46 -35.29 -2.74
CA ALA A 364 -0.92 -35.95 -1.54
C ALA A 364 -0.80 -34.99 -0.33
N GLY A 365 -1.37 -35.43 0.81
CA GLY A 365 -1.44 -34.61 2.02
C GLY A 365 -2.60 -33.60 2.06
N ASN A 366 -3.58 -33.69 1.15
CA ASN A 366 -4.84 -32.97 1.28
C ASN A 366 -5.95 -33.94 1.70
N THR A 367 -6.76 -33.53 2.67
CA THR A 367 -7.83 -34.36 3.26
C THR A 367 -9.18 -33.71 2.99
N ARG A 368 -10.12 -34.47 2.42
CA ARG A 368 -11.53 -34.07 2.30
C ARG A 368 -12.17 -34.08 3.69
N LEU A 369 -12.88 -33.03 4.06
CA LEU A 369 -13.52 -32.91 5.38
C LEU A 369 -15.00 -33.30 5.37
N ASP A 370 -15.71 -33.06 4.26
CA ASP A 370 -17.16 -33.34 4.15
C ASP A 370 -17.43 -34.58 3.28
N ALA A 371 -18.32 -35.46 3.74
CA ALA A 371 -18.70 -36.68 3.00
C ALA A 371 -19.49 -36.39 1.70
N SER A 372 -20.17 -35.25 1.64
CA SER A 372 -20.93 -34.75 0.49
C SER A 372 -20.82 -33.22 0.41
N PRO A 373 -21.11 -32.59 -0.73
CA PRO A 373 -21.24 -31.13 -0.80
C PRO A 373 -22.22 -30.59 0.25
N VAL A 374 -21.84 -29.50 0.90
CA VAL A 374 -22.63 -28.80 1.91
C VAL A 374 -23.03 -27.42 1.37
N THR A 375 -24.33 -27.13 1.42
CA THR A 375 -24.89 -25.81 1.07
C THR A 375 -24.83 -24.83 2.24
N ARG A 376 -24.66 -25.34 3.46
CA ARG A 376 -24.47 -24.57 4.70
C ARG A 376 -23.58 -25.35 5.64
N VAL A 377 -22.70 -24.65 6.34
CA VAL A 377 -21.93 -25.21 7.45
C VAL A 377 -22.58 -24.78 8.76
N THR A 378 -22.70 -25.73 9.70
CA THR A 378 -23.14 -25.44 11.07
C THR A 378 -22.27 -24.35 11.68
N VAL A 379 -22.86 -23.16 11.87
CA VAL A 379 -22.20 -21.99 12.44
C VAL A 379 -21.63 -22.35 13.81
N ASN A 380 -20.30 -22.42 13.91
CA ASN A 380 -19.59 -22.77 15.14
C ASN A 380 -19.33 -21.52 16.01
N ASP A 381 -20.22 -20.52 15.93
CA ASP A 381 -20.17 -19.35 16.80
C ASP A 381 -20.35 -19.80 18.26
N GLN A 382 -19.48 -19.30 19.13
CA GLN A 382 -19.51 -19.65 20.55
C GLN A 382 -20.53 -18.77 21.31
N THR A 383 -21.16 -19.37 22.32
CA THR A 383 -21.95 -18.60 23.30
C THR A 383 -21.05 -18.05 24.40
N GLY A 384 -21.51 -17.02 25.10
CA GLY A 384 -20.70 -16.26 26.04
C GLY A 384 -19.81 -15.21 25.36
N TYR A 385 -19.12 -14.41 26.16
CA TYR A 385 -18.25 -13.36 25.65
C TYR A 385 -16.96 -13.96 25.06
N ILE A 386 -16.52 -13.40 23.94
CA ILE A 386 -15.25 -13.76 23.31
C ILE A 386 -14.33 -12.56 23.51
N GLY A 387 -13.32 -12.70 24.36
CA GLY A 387 -12.34 -11.64 24.60
C GLY A 387 -11.48 -11.37 23.37
N GLU A 388 -11.19 -10.10 23.13
CA GLU A 388 -10.48 -9.61 21.97
C GLU A 388 -9.49 -8.51 22.37
N PRO A 389 -8.37 -8.33 21.66
CA PRO A 389 -7.51 -7.17 21.87
C PRO A 389 -8.20 -5.89 21.36
N VAL A 390 -7.73 -4.75 21.83
CA VAL A 390 -8.19 -3.43 21.36
C VAL A 390 -7.82 -3.24 19.87
N ASP A 391 -8.81 -3.36 18.97
CA ASP A 391 -8.60 -3.15 17.53
C ASP A 391 -8.72 -1.66 17.17
N LYS A 392 -7.62 -1.08 16.66
CA LYS A 392 -7.51 0.31 16.18
C LYS A 392 -7.96 0.51 14.72
N ASN A 393 -8.27 -0.56 13.99
CA ASN A 393 -8.68 -0.48 12.59
C ASN A 393 -10.04 0.28 12.48
N PRO A 394 -10.10 1.43 11.78
CA PRO A 394 -11.34 2.17 11.62
C PRO A 394 -12.39 1.43 10.80
N TYR A 395 -11.98 0.44 9.99
CA TYR A 395 -12.88 -0.37 9.16
C TYR A 395 -13.27 -1.71 9.79
N HIS A 396 -12.88 -1.99 11.05
CA HIS A 396 -13.35 -3.19 11.75
C HIS A 396 -14.88 -3.18 11.87
N THR A 397 -15.51 -4.29 11.52
CA THR A 397 -16.94 -4.55 11.78
C THR A 397 -17.21 -6.05 11.86
N VAL A 398 -18.40 -6.41 12.36
CA VAL A 398 -18.89 -7.79 12.46
C VAL A 398 -20.23 -7.94 11.77
N ARG A 399 -20.42 -9.06 11.06
CA ARG A 399 -21.68 -9.43 10.38
C ARG A 399 -22.20 -8.29 9.48
N SER A 400 -23.45 -7.86 9.67
CA SER A 400 -24.14 -6.83 8.90
C SER A 400 -23.94 -5.40 9.40
N LEU A 401 -23.17 -5.20 10.49
CA LEU A 401 -22.95 -3.87 11.07
C LEU A 401 -22.03 -3.02 10.19
N THR A 402 -22.22 -1.71 10.25
CA THR A 402 -21.20 -0.75 9.77
C THR A 402 -20.11 -0.62 10.83
N PRO A 403 -18.88 -0.18 10.48
CA PRO A 403 -17.87 0.11 11.50
C PRO A 403 -18.37 1.09 12.57
N ILE A 404 -19.07 2.15 12.18
CA ILE A 404 -19.67 3.12 13.11
C ILE A 404 -20.71 2.45 14.03
N SER A 405 -21.60 1.61 13.48
CA SER A 405 -22.63 0.93 14.27
C SER A 405 -22.04 -0.14 15.20
N TYR A 406 -20.99 -0.84 14.78
CA TYR A 406 -20.22 -1.73 15.63
C TYR A 406 -19.64 -0.96 16.81
N ARG A 407 -18.85 0.10 16.57
CA ARG A 407 -18.18 0.88 17.62
C ARG A 407 -19.17 1.49 18.62
N ILE A 408 -20.31 2.02 18.16
CA ILE A 408 -21.35 2.57 19.05
C ILE A 408 -21.97 1.48 19.93
N LEU A 409 -22.36 0.33 19.37
CA LEU A 409 -22.98 -0.75 20.13
C LEU A 409 -21.97 -1.44 21.08
N HIS A 410 -20.74 -1.63 20.63
CA HIS A 410 -19.65 -2.23 21.40
C HIS A 410 -19.31 -1.37 22.64
N LEU A 411 -19.20 -0.04 22.47
CA LEU A 411 -19.04 0.92 23.56
C LEU A 411 -20.19 0.83 24.58
N ILE A 412 -21.44 0.73 24.12
CA ILE A 412 -22.62 0.57 25.00
C ILE A 412 -22.51 -0.74 25.81
N ILE A 413 -22.09 -1.84 25.19
CA ILE A 413 -21.95 -3.14 25.84
C ILE A 413 -20.84 -3.12 26.89
N HIS A 414 -19.66 -2.57 26.58
CA HIS A 414 -18.57 -2.41 27.55
C HIS A 414 -18.93 -1.47 28.71
N ALA A 415 -19.71 -0.41 28.45
CA ALA A 415 -20.20 0.46 29.51
C ALA A 415 -21.14 -0.28 30.48
N LEU A 416 -21.92 -1.25 30.00
CA LEU A 416 -22.82 -2.06 30.83
C LEU A 416 -22.07 -3.16 31.60
N ILE A 417 -21.10 -3.83 30.95
CA ILE A 417 -20.25 -4.85 31.60
C ILE A 417 -19.36 -4.22 32.68
N GLY A 418 -18.63 -3.14 32.34
CA GLY A 418 -17.75 -2.44 33.28
C GLY A 418 -18.47 -1.73 34.42
N ALA A 419 -19.79 -1.55 34.33
CA ALA A 419 -20.61 -1.03 35.41
C ALA A 419 -21.05 -2.11 36.42
N SER A 420 -20.98 -3.39 36.07
CA SER A 420 -21.28 -4.51 36.94
C SER A 420 -20.23 -4.72 38.04
N SER A 421 -20.48 -5.66 38.95
CA SER A 421 -19.49 -6.02 39.98
C SER A 421 -18.21 -6.61 39.35
N PRO A 422 -16.99 -6.23 39.79
CA PRO A 422 -15.75 -6.59 39.10
C PRO A 422 -15.52 -8.10 38.91
N GLN A 423 -15.87 -8.93 39.91
CA GLN A 423 -15.65 -10.38 39.84
C GLN A 423 -16.58 -11.08 38.82
N PRO A 424 -17.93 -10.89 38.86
CA PRO A 424 -18.80 -11.35 37.77
C PRO A 424 -18.45 -10.80 36.39
N ALA A 425 -18.01 -9.54 36.31
CA ALA A 425 -17.58 -8.94 35.04
C ALA A 425 -16.33 -9.62 34.47
N LEU A 426 -15.30 -9.81 35.29
CA LEU A 426 -14.07 -10.50 34.87
C LEU A 426 -14.35 -11.95 34.45
N ALA A 427 -15.14 -12.69 35.23
CA ALA A 427 -15.52 -14.07 34.91
C ALA A 427 -16.36 -14.18 33.63
N PHE A 428 -17.21 -13.19 33.34
CA PHE A 428 -17.95 -13.11 32.09
C PHE A 428 -17.02 -12.82 30.90
N LEU A 429 -16.12 -11.85 31.03
CA LEU A 429 -15.14 -11.48 30.00
C LEU A 429 -14.16 -12.62 29.69
N GLN A 430 -13.79 -13.42 30.69
CA GLN A 430 -12.87 -14.56 30.55
C GLN A 430 -13.52 -15.86 30.04
N LYS A 431 -14.83 -15.85 29.71
CA LYS A 431 -15.63 -17.05 29.46
C LYS A 431 -15.05 -17.99 28.39
N ASN A 432 -14.57 -17.45 27.27
CA ASN A 432 -14.03 -18.24 26.16
C ASN A 432 -12.51 -18.08 25.97
N ASN A 433 -11.88 -17.04 26.54
CA ASN A 433 -10.42 -16.85 26.52
C ASN A 433 -9.98 -15.89 27.64
N VAL A 434 -8.68 -15.91 28.00
CA VAL A 434 -8.14 -15.14 29.14
C VAL A 434 -7.45 -13.85 28.68
N VAL A 435 -8.08 -13.08 27.79
CA VAL A 435 -7.54 -11.79 27.31
C VAL A 435 -7.70 -10.68 28.35
N ALA A 436 -8.86 -10.61 29.02
CA ALA A 436 -9.11 -9.66 30.09
C ALA A 436 -8.45 -10.10 31.40
N THR A 437 -7.61 -9.26 31.99
CA THR A 437 -6.99 -9.48 33.32
C THR A 437 -7.62 -8.62 34.43
N ASP A 438 -8.12 -7.44 34.07
CA ASP A 438 -8.90 -6.54 34.92
C ASP A 438 -10.11 -6.02 34.13
N ALA A 439 -11.30 -6.13 34.71
CA ALA A 439 -12.55 -5.81 34.01
C ALA A 439 -12.78 -4.29 33.84
N GLU A 440 -12.33 -3.46 34.80
CA GLU A 440 -12.45 -2.00 34.70
C GLU A 440 -11.59 -1.48 33.55
N LYS A 441 -10.30 -1.84 33.57
CA LYS A 441 -9.34 -1.46 32.54
C LYS A 441 -9.72 -1.99 31.17
N TYR A 442 -10.09 -3.28 31.06
CA TYR A 442 -10.46 -3.88 29.77
C TYR A 442 -11.63 -3.12 29.13
N CYS A 443 -12.74 -2.92 29.85
CA CYS A 443 -13.88 -2.17 29.31
C CYS A 443 -13.52 -0.70 29.00
N MET A 444 -12.75 -0.02 29.85
CA MET A 444 -12.35 1.37 29.61
C MET A 444 -11.39 1.54 28.42
N ASP A 445 -10.48 0.60 28.20
CA ASP A 445 -9.53 0.63 27.08
C ASP A 445 -10.28 0.42 25.74
N HIS A 446 -11.26 -0.49 25.70
CA HIS A 446 -12.17 -0.63 24.55
C HIS A 446 -13.04 0.62 24.34
N ILE A 447 -13.69 1.15 25.39
CA ILE A 447 -14.52 2.36 25.30
C ILE A 447 -13.73 3.55 24.74
N ARG A 448 -12.50 3.80 25.24
CA ARG A 448 -11.65 4.91 24.76
C ARG A 448 -11.21 4.72 23.33
N ASN A 449 -10.88 3.50 22.93
CA ASN A 449 -10.52 3.18 21.55
C ASN A 449 -11.71 3.39 20.60
N ASP A 450 -12.88 2.85 20.95
CA ASP A 450 -14.08 3.02 20.13
C ASP A 450 -14.49 4.48 20.02
N TRP A 451 -14.35 5.26 21.10
CA TRP A 451 -14.55 6.70 21.10
C TRP A 451 -13.58 7.42 20.14
N SER A 452 -12.27 7.11 20.20
CA SER A 452 -11.28 7.69 19.30
C SER A 452 -11.60 7.37 17.83
N VAL A 453 -11.81 6.09 17.52
CA VAL A 453 -12.15 5.63 16.17
C VAL A 453 -13.45 6.26 15.66
N LEU A 454 -14.44 6.48 16.54
CA LEU A 454 -15.68 7.17 16.17
C LEU A 454 -15.48 8.64 15.82
N LYS A 455 -14.56 9.36 16.48
CA LYS A 455 -14.20 10.73 16.08
C LYS A 455 -13.60 10.77 14.68
N ASP A 456 -12.68 9.85 14.39
CA ASP A 456 -11.95 9.78 13.11
C ASP A 456 -12.87 9.33 11.95
N LEU A 457 -13.87 8.49 12.23
CA LEU A 457 -14.89 8.04 11.29
C LEU A 457 -15.98 9.09 11.02
N LEU A 458 -16.38 9.85 12.05
CA LEU A 458 -17.46 10.84 11.96
C LEU A 458 -16.95 12.28 11.71
N ASN A 459 -15.63 12.50 11.79
CA ASN A 459 -14.98 13.82 11.78
C ASN A 459 -15.67 14.81 12.73
N CYS A 460 -15.64 14.51 14.03
CA CYS A 460 -16.32 15.33 15.05
C CYS A 460 -15.57 15.43 16.38
N SER A 461 -15.84 16.51 17.12
CA SER A 461 -15.29 16.75 18.45
C SER A 461 -15.88 15.83 19.53
N ASP A 462 -15.18 15.70 20.67
CA ASP A 462 -15.64 14.91 21.82
C ASP A 462 -17.03 15.34 22.30
N GLU A 463 -17.30 16.65 22.34
CA GLU A 463 -18.59 17.18 22.74
C GLU A 463 -19.71 16.81 21.75
N ASN A 464 -19.43 16.86 20.45
CA ASN A 464 -20.40 16.50 19.43
C ASN A 464 -20.69 14.99 19.45
N LEU A 465 -19.66 14.15 19.62
CA LEU A 465 -19.84 12.71 19.79
C LEU A 465 -20.66 12.38 21.05
N ALA A 466 -20.41 13.07 22.17
CA ALA A 466 -21.20 12.93 23.38
C ALA A 466 -22.68 13.30 23.14
N LEU A 467 -22.95 14.41 22.45
CA LEU A 467 -24.31 14.84 22.10
C LEU A 467 -25.03 13.83 21.18
N ILE A 468 -24.33 13.18 20.25
CA ILE A 468 -24.88 12.08 19.44
C ILE A 468 -25.28 10.90 20.32
N PHE A 469 -24.43 10.46 21.24
CA PHE A 469 -24.78 9.40 22.20
C PHE A 469 -25.95 9.79 23.11
N HIS A 470 -25.98 11.02 23.63
CA HIS A 470 -27.09 11.48 24.48
C HIS A 470 -28.41 11.60 23.70
N SER A 471 -28.37 11.99 22.42
CA SER A 471 -29.51 11.98 21.50
C SER A 471 -30.00 10.55 21.20
N LEU A 472 -29.09 9.62 20.94
CA LEU A 472 -29.38 8.18 20.77
C LEU A 472 -30.06 7.59 22.01
N ILE A 473 -29.57 7.89 23.21
CA ILE A 473 -30.16 7.43 24.47
C ILE A 473 -31.55 8.07 24.68
N SER A 474 -31.73 9.36 24.35
CA SER A 474 -33.05 10.01 24.35
C SER A 474 -34.02 9.31 23.40
N LEU A 475 -33.57 8.86 22.23
CA LEU A 475 -34.39 8.08 21.29
C LEU A 475 -34.75 6.70 21.86
N MET A 476 -33.81 6.02 22.54
CA MET A 476 -34.07 4.75 23.25
C MET A 476 -35.04 4.90 24.43
N MET A 477 -35.19 6.12 24.99
CA MET A 477 -36.17 6.41 26.04
C MET A 477 -37.56 6.67 25.47
N GLU A 478 -37.65 7.43 24.38
CA GLU A 478 -38.91 7.71 23.68
C GLU A 478 -39.45 6.47 22.94
N LYS A 479 -38.55 5.63 22.45
CA LYS A 479 -38.83 4.35 21.79
C LYS A 479 -37.96 3.27 22.44
N PRO A 480 -38.49 2.47 23.38
CA PRO A 480 -37.73 1.40 24.01
C PRO A 480 -37.15 0.41 22.98
N PRO A 481 -35.88 -0.03 23.15
CA PRO A 481 -35.30 -1.10 22.34
C PRO A 481 -36.14 -2.38 22.39
N LEU A 482 -35.91 -3.28 21.43
CA LEU A 482 -36.62 -4.55 21.30
C LEU A 482 -36.66 -5.31 22.64
N PRO A 483 -37.84 -5.87 23.01
CA PRO A 483 -37.99 -6.72 24.18
C PRO A 483 -36.93 -7.82 24.22
N ASN A 484 -36.51 -8.20 25.41
CA ASN A 484 -35.51 -9.24 25.59
C ASN A 484 -36.05 -10.62 25.13
N GLN A 485 -35.59 -11.09 23.97
CA GLN A 485 -35.94 -12.40 23.42
C GLN A 485 -35.04 -13.54 23.95
N GLN A 486 -33.99 -13.23 24.73
CA GLN A 486 -32.86 -14.12 25.07
C GLN A 486 -32.17 -14.67 23.82
N ILE A 487 -31.13 -13.97 23.35
CA ILE A 487 -30.42 -14.32 22.10
C ILE A 487 -29.72 -15.69 22.22
N LYS A 488 -30.37 -16.75 21.73
CA LYS A 488 -29.97 -18.16 21.85
C LYS A 488 -29.40 -18.72 20.55
N THR A 489 -29.47 -17.97 19.45
CA THR A 489 -28.89 -18.33 18.15
C THR A 489 -28.11 -17.16 17.56
N SER A 490 -27.13 -17.44 16.70
CA SER A 490 -26.39 -16.39 15.99
C SER A 490 -27.30 -15.56 15.06
N ALA A 491 -28.34 -16.17 14.48
CA ALA A 491 -29.32 -15.48 13.64
C ALA A 491 -30.19 -14.47 14.43
N GLU A 492 -30.63 -14.81 15.64
CA GLU A 492 -31.29 -13.85 16.54
C GLU A 492 -30.36 -12.69 16.90
N ARG A 493 -29.06 -12.95 17.09
CA ARG A 493 -28.07 -11.91 17.37
C ARG A 493 -27.96 -10.94 16.21
N GLU A 494 -27.73 -11.46 15.01
CA GLU A 494 -27.58 -10.66 13.80
C GLU A 494 -28.85 -9.85 13.49
N ASN A 495 -30.05 -10.43 13.68
CA ASN A 495 -31.29 -9.69 13.52
C ASN A 495 -31.39 -8.55 14.54
N TRP A 496 -31.09 -8.80 15.83
CA TRP A 496 -31.13 -7.77 16.87
C TRP A 496 -30.15 -6.63 16.57
N GLU A 497 -28.92 -6.95 16.18
CA GLU A 497 -27.87 -5.98 15.81
C GLU A 497 -28.30 -5.14 14.60
N THR A 498 -28.80 -5.80 13.56
CA THR A 498 -29.29 -5.15 12.34
C THR A 498 -30.45 -4.20 12.64
N GLU A 499 -31.40 -4.63 13.47
CA GLU A 499 -32.57 -3.85 13.82
C GLU A 499 -32.26 -2.70 14.78
N PHE A 500 -31.35 -2.90 15.74
CA PHE A 500 -30.84 -1.82 16.60
C PHE A 500 -30.08 -0.77 15.80
N SER A 501 -29.17 -1.20 14.90
CA SER A 501 -28.44 -0.33 13.98
C SER A 501 -29.39 0.52 13.14
N ARG A 502 -30.38 -0.11 12.49
CA ARG A 502 -31.37 0.54 11.62
C ARG A 502 -32.24 1.56 12.37
N ASN A 503 -32.74 1.20 13.55
CA ASN A 503 -33.78 1.97 14.24
C ASN A 503 -33.21 3.05 15.18
N TYR A 504 -31.97 2.88 15.69
CA TYR A 504 -31.38 3.78 16.69
C TYR A 504 -30.08 4.44 16.25
N ILE A 505 -29.17 3.72 15.58
CA ILE A 505 -27.84 4.27 15.23
C ILE A 505 -27.89 5.07 13.92
N LEU A 506 -28.31 4.45 12.82
CA LEU A 506 -28.30 5.09 11.48
C LEU A 506 -29.02 6.45 11.44
N PRO A 507 -30.18 6.65 12.11
CA PRO A 507 -30.86 7.95 12.12
C PRO A 507 -30.04 9.08 12.79
N GLN A 508 -29.14 8.74 13.71
CA GLN A 508 -28.34 9.71 14.47
C GLN A 508 -27.06 10.10 13.73
N ILE A 509 -26.46 9.16 12.99
CA ILE A 509 -25.17 9.38 12.30
C ILE A 509 -25.33 9.92 10.87
N LYS A 510 -26.46 9.66 10.18
CA LYS A 510 -26.69 10.04 8.78
C LYS A 510 -26.32 11.50 8.48
N ASN A 511 -26.68 12.41 9.38
CA ASN A 511 -26.17 13.78 9.41
C ASN A 511 -25.84 14.16 10.86
N ILE A 512 -24.57 14.06 11.23
CA ILE A 512 -24.13 14.34 12.61
C ILE A 512 -24.35 15.80 13.03
N THR A 513 -24.14 16.75 12.13
CA THR A 513 -24.31 18.19 12.41
C THR A 513 -25.78 18.49 12.68
N GLU A 514 -26.69 17.92 11.88
CA GLU A 514 -28.13 17.98 12.12
C GLU A 514 -28.52 17.41 13.49
N THR A 515 -28.10 16.17 13.80
CA THR A 515 -28.40 15.50 15.07
C THR A 515 -27.93 16.32 16.27
N VAL A 516 -26.68 16.79 16.25
CA VAL A 516 -26.10 17.61 17.32
C VAL A 516 -26.84 18.93 17.48
N VAL A 517 -27.11 19.66 16.39
CA VAL A 517 -27.79 20.96 16.43
C VAL A 517 -29.23 20.80 16.93
N ASN A 518 -29.98 19.83 16.42
CA ASN A 518 -31.35 19.56 16.85
C ASN A 518 -31.43 19.17 18.33
N TYR A 519 -30.53 18.30 18.79
CA TYR A 519 -30.49 17.90 20.20
C TYR A 519 -30.06 19.06 21.11
N ARG A 520 -29.08 19.89 20.69
CA ARG A 520 -28.66 21.07 21.46
C ARG A 520 -29.76 22.14 21.53
N MET A 521 -30.53 22.36 20.46
CA MET A 521 -31.72 23.22 20.50
C MET A 521 -32.74 22.71 21.52
N LYS A 522 -33.10 21.41 21.48
CA LYS A 522 -34.01 20.75 22.44
C LYS A 522 -33.60 20.98 23.89
N LEU A 523 -32.29 20.85 24.21
CA LEU A 523 -31.75 21.14 25.54
C LEU A 523 -31.84 22.63 25.93
N SER A 524 -31.61 23.53 24.97
CA SER A 524 -31.54 24.97 25.22
C SER A 524 -32.90 25.61 25.52
N GLU A 525 -33.97 25.12 24.90
CA GLU A 525 -35.35 25.59 25.13
C GLU A 525 -35.79 25.39 26.59
N VAL A 526 -35.31 24.33 27.24
CA VAL A 526 -35.70 23.97 28.62
C VAL A 526 -34.86 24.71 29.66
N LEU A 527 -33.57 24.92 29.39
CA LEU A 527 -32.60 25.41 30.39
C LEU A 527 -32.61 26.92 30.63
N LYS A 528 -33.33 27.72 29.82
CA LYS A 528 -33.26 29.21 29.84
C LYS A 528 -31.81 29.72 29.85
N ILE A 529 -31.01 29.18 28.93
CA ILE A 529 -29.58 29.47 28.80
C ILE A 529 -29.34 30.98 28.59
N ASN A 530 -28.25 31.51 29.13
CA ASN A 530 -27.80 32.89 28.91
C ASN A 530 -27.72 33.20 27.41
N LEU A 531 -28.27 34.35 26.99
CA LEU A 531 -28.29 34.80 25.60
C LEU A 531 -26.91 34.73 24.92
N ILE A 532 -25.83 35.05 25.64
CA ILE A 532 -24.46 34.98 25.08
C ILE A 532 -24.06 33.53 24.77
N GLU A 533 -24.40 32.59 25.66
CA GLU A 533 -24.10 31.16 25.46
C GLU A 533 -24.98 30.53 24.37
N SER A 534 -26.25 30.95 24.25
CA SER A 534 -27.12 30.52 23.14
C SER A 534 -26.70 31.13 21.80
N GLU A 535 -26.18 32.37 21.79
CA GLU A 535 -25.56 32.97 20.61
C GLU A 535 -24.28 32.25 20.19
N ILE A 536 -23.36 31.97 21.12
CA ILE A 536 -22.12 31.22 20.84
C ILE A 536 -22.46 29.84 20.24
N ASN A 537 -23.36 29.09 20.89
CA ASN A 537 -23.78 27.76 20.43
C ASN A 537 -24.79 27.76 19.28
N GLN A 538 -25.26 28.94 18.83
CA GLN A 538 -26.25 29.17 17.79
C GLN A 538 -27.62 28.49 18.02
N THR A 539 -28.08 28.41 19.27
CA THR A 539 -29.36 27.77 19.63
C THR A 539 -30.50 28.76 19.90
N SER A 540 -30.25 30.07 19.84
CA SER A 540 -31.26 31.10 20.08
C SER A 540 -32.41 31.05 19.04
N VAL A 541 -33.66 31.02 19.49
CA VAL A 541 -34.83 31.24 18.61
C VAL A 541 -34.97 32.75 18.37
N MET A 542 -34.32 33.22 17.30
CA MET A 542 -34.15 34.66 17.06
C MET A 542 -35.35 35.25 16.32
N ASP A 543 -35.86 36.41 16.76
CA ASP A 543 -36.95 37.11 16.09
C ASP A 543 -36.52 37.77 14.76
N LYS A 544 -37.48 38.43 14.08
CA LYS A 544 -37.24 39.08 12.79
C LYS A 544 -36.32 40.30 12.91
N GLN A 545 -36.44 41.08 13.98
CA GLN A 545 -35.67 42.30 14.19
C GLN A 545 -34.20 41.96 14.45
N TYR A 546 -33.93 41.04 15.38
CA TYR A 546 -32.58 40.58 15.66
C TYR A 546 -31.91 40.02 14.40
N ARG A 547 -32.63 39.22 13.60
CA ARG A 547 -32.09 38.69 12.33
C ARG A 547 -31.72 39.78 11.33
N SER A 548 -32.49 40.88 11.25
CA SER A 548 -32.17 42.00 10.35
C SER A 548 -31.02 42.87 10.84
N GLU A 549 -30.85 43.02 12.15
CA GLU A 549 -29.83 43.89 12.75
C GLU A 549 -28.48 43.19 12.90
N ASN A 550 -28.47 41.93 13.35
CA ASN A 550 -27.26 41.17 13.69
C ASN A 550 -26.82 40.20 12.58
N LEU A 551 -27.67 39.91 11.59
CA LEU A 551 -27.36 39.04 10.45
C LEU A 551 -26.72 37.67 10.82
N PRO A 552 -27.26 36.92 11.80
CA PRO A 552 -26.60 35.74 12.40
C PRO A 552 -26.31 34.59 11.42
N SER A 553 -26.98 34.57 10.26
CA SER A 553 -26.70 33.59 9.20
C SER A 553 -25.37 33.83 8.48
N LEU A 554 -24.92 35.09 8.37
CA LEU A 554 -23.64 35.43 7.75
C LEU A 554 -22.48 35.07 8.70
N TRP A 555 -22.66 35.37 9.98
CA TRP A 555 -21.72 35.04 11.07
C TRP A 555 -21.73 33.56 11.49
N ARG A 556 -22.43 32.65 10.80
CA ARG A 556 -22.34 31.22 11.14
C ARG A 556 -20.95 30.69 10.80
N THR A 557 -20.44 29.82 11.65
CA THR A 557 -19.22 29.07 11.37
C THR A 557 -19.46 28.11 10.21
N ILE A 558 -18.42 27.90 9.40
CA ILE A 558 -18.48 27.04 8.23
C ILE A 558 -17.55 25.83 8.41
N GLY A 559 -17.99 24.66 7.93
CA GLY A 559 -17.19 23.44 7.98
C GLY A 559 -16.00 23.54 7.02
N MET A 560 -14.83 23.06 7.45
CA MET A 560 -13.68 22.86 6.57
C MET A 560 -13.99 21.74 5.59
N ASN A 561 -13.53 21.91 4.34
CA ASN A 561 -13.84 21.01 3.25
C ASN A 561 -12.57 20.22 2.87
N ASN A 562 -12.38 19.07 3.52
CA ASN A 562 -11.15 18.28 3.43
C ASN A 562 -11.45 16.78 3.25
N PHE A 563 -10.40 15.96 3.11
CA PHE A 563 -10.55 14.52 2.94
C PHE A 563 -11.37 13.86 4.07
N ASP A 564 -11.15 14.26 5.33
CA ASP A 564 -11.83 13.65 6.48
C ASP A 564 -13.31 14.02 6.54
N SER A 565 -13.71 15.25 6.21
CA SER A 565 -15.12 15.66 6.15
C SER A 565 -15.85 14.99 4.99
N PHE A 566 -15.17 14.82 3.84
CA PHE A 566 -15.68 14.05 2.71
C PHE A 566 -15.84 12.56 3.05
N ARG A 567 -14.83 11.93 3.67
CA ARG A 567 -14.88 10.52 4.11
C ARG A 567 -15.99 10.30 5.14
N ALA A 568 -16.09 11.14 6.16
CA ALA A 568 -17.13 11.06 7.18
C ALA A 568 -18.54 11.21 6.58
N TYR A 569 -18.73 12.17 5.68
CA TYR A 569 -19.99 12.32 4.94
C TYR A 569 -20.31 11.06 4.13
N TYR A 570 -19.36 10.49 3.40
CA TYR A 570 -19.61 9.28 2.62
C TYR A 570 -20.01 8.09 3.51
N MET A 571 -19.23 7.84 4.57
CA MET A 571 -19.39 6.68 5.46
C MET A 571 -20.63 6.75 6.36
N SER A 572 -21.24 7.93 6.54
CA SER A 572 -22.39 8.10 7.45
C SER A 572 -23.73 7.56 6.93
N ASP A 573 -23.86 7.29 5.62
CA ASP A 573 -25.09 6.76 5.03
C ASP A 573 -24.79 5.59 4.08
N LEU A 574 -25.20 4.38 4.50
CA LEU A 574 -25.06 3.13 3.74
C LEU A 574 -25.65 3.15 2.33
N THR A 575 -26.60 4.04 2.03
CA THR A 575 -27.12 4.18 0.66
C THR A 575 -26.08 4.77 -0.28
N ARG A 576 -25.14 5.59 0.21
CA ARG A 576 -24.04 6.15 -0.58
C ARG A 576 -23.11 5.06 -1.09
N ALA A 577 -22.79 4.07 -0.25
CA ALA A 577 -21.97 2.91 -0.65
C ALA A 577 -22.57 2.08 -1.79
N LYS A 578 -23.91 2.03 -1.90
CA LYS A 578 -24.62 1.32 -2.98
C LYS A 578 -24.77 2.16 -4.24
N ASN A 579 -24.95 3.48 -4.09
CA ASN A 579 -25.20 4.40 -5.19
C ASN A 579 -23.92 4.92 -5.86
N TYR A 580 -22.80 4.91 -5.13
CA TYR A 580 -21.49 5.41 -5.55
C TYR A 580 -20.41 4.37 -5.16
N PRO A 581 -20.41 3.18 -5.79
CA PRO A 581 -19.56 2.07 -5.37
C PRO A 581 -18.07 2.28 -5.71
N LEU A 582 -17.72 3.12 -6.69
CA LEU A 582 -16.32 3.44 -6.97
C LEU A 582 -15.69 4.20 -5.80
N LEU A 583 -16.45 5.09 -5.15
CA LEU A 583 -15.99 5.78 -3.94
C LEU A 583 -15.66 4.81 -2.79
N ALA A 584 -16.37 3.67 -2.66
CA ALA A 584 -16.06 2.67 -1.63
C ALA A 584 -14.70 2.02 -1.87
N ILE A 585 -14.39 1.69 -3.13
CA ILE A 585 -13.08 1.16 -3.54
C ILE A 585 -12.00 2.23 -3.37
N PHE A 586 -12.27 3.48 -3.75
CA PHE A 586 -11.35 4.61 -3.55
C PHE A 586 -10.93 4.76 -2.08
N PHE A 587 -11.87 4.80 -1.13
CA PHE A 587 -11.53 4.91 0.30
C PHE A 587 -10.76 3.69 0.83
N LYS A 588 -11.00 2.49 0.27
CA LYS A 588 -10.29 1.26 0.63
C LYS A 588 -8.82 1.27 0.16
N TYR A 589 -8.52 1.89 -0.98
CA TYR A 589 -7.18 1.93 -1.59
C TYR A 589 -6.46 3.28 -1.43
N PHE A 590 -7.03 4.27 -0.73
CA PHE A 590 -6.57 5.65 -0.72
C PHE A 590 -5.06 5.83 -0.50
N GLU A 591 -4.48 5.20 0.53
CA GLU A 591 -3.04 5.28 0.81
C GLU A 591 -2.20 4.54 -0.25
N GLN A 592 -2.69 3.40 -0.73
CA GLN A 592 -2.01 2.58 -1.73
C GLN A 592 -1.95 3.27 -3.10
N LEU A 593 -3.00 4.00 -3.51
CA LEU A 593 -3.05 4.72 -4.78
C LEU A 593 -1.90 5.74 -4.91
N ARG A 594 -1.50 6.37 -3.80
CA ARG A 594 -0.41 7.37 -3.74
C ARG A 594 0.98 6.77 -3.98
N LEU A 595 1.11 5.44 -3.90
CA LEU A 595 2.35 4.73 -4.20
C LEU A 595 2.51 4.40 -5.70
N ILE A 596 1.39 4.25 -6.44
CA ILE A 596 1.42 3.76 -7.83
C ILE A 596 2.16 4.72 -8.77
N LYS A 597 2.09 6.04 -8.49
CA LYS A 597 2.78 7.08 -9.27
C LYS A 597 4.29 6.88 -9.42
N TYR A 598 4.93 6.17 -8.49
CA TYR A 598 6.37 5.88 -8.52
C TYR A 598 6.77 4.79 -9.53
N LEU A 599 5.80 4.03 -10.09
CA LEU A 599 6.06 2.95 -11.03
C LEU A 599 6.79 3.43 -12.30
N LEU A 600 6.29 4.49 -12.95
CA LEU A 600 6.88 4.99 -14.20
C LEU A 600 8.27 5.64 -13.99
N PRO A 601 8.52 6.47 -12.97
CA PRO A 601 9.88 6.92 -12.63
C PRO A 601 10.88 5.76 -12.46
N ILE A 602 10.47 4.69 -11.77
CA ILE A 602 11.33 3.52 -11.58
C ILE A 602 11.60 2.82 -12.91
N VAL A 603 10.55 2.48 -13.67
CA VAL A 603 10.68 1.82 -14.99
C VAL A 603 11.54 2.64 -15.94
N LYS A 604 11.39 3.97 -15.96
CA LYS A 604 12.20 4.89 -16.78
C LYS A 604 13.69 4.78 -16.47
N PHE A 605 14.09 4.78 -15.20
CA PHE A 605 15.51 4.68 -14.84
C PHE A 605 16.10 3.29 -15.13
N VAL A 606 15.31 2.22 -14.90
CA VAL A 606 15.67 0.85 -15.28
C VAL A 606 15.87 0.73 -16.80
N GLN A 607 14.97 1.31 -17.60
CA GLN A 607 15.10 1.34 -19.06
C GLN A 607 16.35 2.11 -19.51
N ILE A 608 16.72 3.20 -18.82
CA ILE A 608 17.98 3.92 -19.08
C ILE A 608 19.18 3.01 -18.82
N LEU A 609 19.26 2.35 -17.67
CA LEU A 609 20.33 1.39 -17.35
C LEU A 609 20.44 0.28 -18.40
N ASN A 610 19.32 -0.38 -18.73
CA ASN A 610 19.27 -1.42 -19.75
C ASN A 610 19.76 -0.91 -21.11
N SER A 611 19.37 0.32 -21.51
CA SER A 611 19.73 0.89 -22.80
C SER A 611 21.21 1.30 -22.92
N LYS A 612 21.87 1.60 -21.80
CA LYS A 612 23.25 2.09 -21.76
C LYS A 612 24.27 0.99 -21.45
N LEU A 613 23.91 0.03 -20.60
CA LEU A 613 24.84 -0.95 -20.02
C LEU A 613 24.58 -2.40 -20.48
N GLY A 614 23.41 -2.68 -21.08
CA GLY A 614 23.02 -4.01 -21.52
C GLY A 614 24.06 -4.66 -22.45
N TYR A 615 24.36 -5.93 -22.21
CA TYR A 615 25.41 -6.73 -22.86
C TYR A 615 26.86 -6.23 -22.65
N GLN A 616 27.09 -5.12 -21.93
CA GLN A 616 28.43 -4.60 -21.64
C GLN A 616 28.91 -4.96 -20.22
N LEU A 617 28.00 -4.99 -19.24
CA LEU A 617 28.37 -5.35 -17.86
C LEU A 617 28.33 -6.87 -17.63
N THR A 618 29.40 -7.39 -17.03
CA THR A 618 29.40 -8.70 -16.37
C THR A 618 28.70 -8.60 -15.01
N ARG A 619 28.28 -9.74 -14.44
CA ARG A 619 27.69 -9.81 -13.09
C ARG A 619 28.58 -9.18 -12.01
N GLN A 620 29.88 -9.47 -12.05
CA GLN A 620 30.86 -8.90 -11.13
C GLN A 620 30.91 -7.38 -11.23
N MET A 621 31.05 -6.84 -12.46
CA MET A 621 31.12 -5.40 -12.67
C MET A 621 29.82 -4.68 -12.28
N ALA A 622 28.65 -5.30 -12.43
CA ALA A 622 27.38 -4.74 -11.96
C ALA A 622 27.29 -4.68 -10.42
N GLY A 623 27.94 -5.61 -9.72
CA GLY A 623 28.06 -5.62 -8.25
C GLY A 623 29.12 -4.64 -7.70
N GLU A 624 30.05 -4.18 -8.52
CA GLU A 624 31.13 -3.26 -8.14
C GLU A 624 30.87 -1.80 -8.58
N MET A 625 30.35 -1.59 -9.79
CA MET A 625 30.09 -0.25 -10.35
C MET A 625 28.96 0.44 -9.60
N THR A 626 29.23 1.63 -9.06
CA THR A 626 28.22 2.46 -8.36
C THR A 626 27.36 3.29 -9.32
N PHE A 627 26.15 3.65 -8.89
CA PHE A 627 25.30 4.59 -9.64
C PHE A 627 26.00 5.93 -9.90
N ARG A 628 26.85 6.40 -8.97
CA ARG A 628 27.70 7.59 -9.16
C ARG A 628 28.61 7.44 -10.37
N GLN A 629 29.39 6.37 -10.42
CA GLN A 629 30.33 6.11 -11.52
C GLN A 629 29.61 5.96 -12.86
N PHE A 630 28.45 5.30 -12.88
CA PHE A 630 27.60 5.23 -14.07
C PHE A 630 27.16 6.62 -14.53
N ILE A 631 26.59 7.43 -13.64
CA ILE A 631 26.08 8.77 -13.97
C ILE A 631 27.23 9.68 -14.42
N GLU A 632 28.37 9.67 -13.74
CA GLU A 632 29.55 10.47 -14.10
C GLU A 632 30.14 10.04 -15.45
N LYS A 633 30.16 8.74 -15.78
CA LYS A 633 30.65 8.21 -17.07
C LYS A 633 29.74 8.56 -18.25
N GLU A 634 28.42 8.49 -18.08
CA GLU A 634 27.43 8.66 -19.15
C GLU A 634 26.96 10.12 -19.37
N SER A 635 27.48 11.07 -18.58
CA SER A 635 27.05 12.48 -18.61
C SER A 635 27.94 13.36 -19.48
N ASN A 636 27.33 13.97 -20.50
CA ASN A 636 27.80 15.22 -21.10
C ASN A 636 27.16 16.41 -20.34
N GLU A 637 27.64 17.64 -20.54
CA GLU A 637 27.22 18.80 -19.71
C GLU A 637 25.69 19.01 -19.64
N GLU A 638 24.97 18.91 -20.77
CA GLU A 638 23.50 19.02 -20.80
C GLU A 638 22.78 17.76 -20.28
N SER A 639 23.31 16.56 -20.55
CA SER A 639 22.66 15.29 -20.15
C SER A 639 22.87 14.91 -18.68
N SER A 640 23.87 15.50 -18.01
CA SER A 640 24.12 15.36 -16.57
C SER A 640 22.85 15.59 -15.75
N ASN A 641 22.12 16.67 -16.04
CA ASN A 641 21.00 17.08 -15.18
C ASN A 641 19.78 16.19 -15.36
N SER A 642 19.47 15.76 -16.59
CA SER A 642 18.33 14.87 -16.84
C SER A 642 18.56 13.46 -16.28
N LEU A 643 19.79 12.94 -16.36
CA LEU A 643 20.15 11.64 -15.79
C LEU A 643 20.15 11.66 -14.24
N LYS A 644 20.66 12.75 -13.63
CA LYS A 644 20.59 12.96 -12.17
C LYS A 644 19.15 13.06 -11.67
N THR A 645 18.27 13.78 -12.38
CA THR A 645 16.84 13.84 -12.03
C THR A 645 16.19 12.46 -12.13
N ALA A 646 16.42 11.70 -13.21
CA ALA A 646 15.87 10.36 -13.36
C ALA A 646 16.32 9.39 -12.23
N PHE A 647 17.59 9.49 -11.79
CA PHE A 647 18.06 8.73 -10.63
C PHE A 647 17.41 9.20 -9.31
N ASN A 648 17.22 10.51 -9.12
CA ASN A 648 16.57 11.04 -7.91
C ASN A 648 15.10 10.61 -7.83
N ASP A 649 14.38 10.59 -8.95
CA ASP A 649 12.99 10.11 -8.99
C ASP A 649 12.92 8.59 -8.72
N PHE A 650 13.86 7.80 -9.28
CA PHE A 650 14.01 6.36 -8.97
C PHE A 650 14.34 6.13 -7.49
N LYS A 651 15.27 6.89 -6.92
CA LYS A 651 15.62 6.85 -5.49
C LYS A 651 14.42 7.17 -4.61
N LEU A 652 13.68 8.22 -4.92
CA LEU A 652 12.47 8.61 -4.18
C LEU A 652 11.43 7.48 -4.23
N GLY A 653 11.15 6.95 -5.43
CA GLY A 653 10.23 5.82 -5.59
C GLY A 653 10.66 4.56 -4.85
N TRP A 654 11.96 4.22 -4.90
CA TRP A 654 12.53 3.10 -4.16
C TRP A 654 12.33 3.28 -2.65
N ASP A 655 12.87 4.37 -2.09
CA ASP A 655 12.89 4.61 -0.65
C ASP A 655 11.48 4.77 -0.06
N THR A 656 10.52 5.29 -0.84
CA THR A 656 9.11 5.36 -0.44
C THR A 656 8.41 3.99 -0.47
N VAL A 657 8.69 3.14 -1.45
CA VAL A 657 7.91 1.90 -1.68
C VAL A 657 8.51 0.68 -0.96
N ILE A 658 9.84 0.58 -0.86
CA ILE A 658 10.52 -0.59 -0.28
C ILE A 658 10.14 -0.92 1.18
N PRO A 659 9.73 0.02 2.07
CA PRO A 659 9.30 -0.32 3.44
C PRO A 659 8.05 -1.23 3.47
N PHE A 660 7.11 -1.04 2.55
CA PHE A 660 5.83 -1.76 2.51
C PHE A 660 5.97 -3.23 2.11
N ILE A 661 7.07 -3.60 1.45
CA ILE A 661 7.25 -4.92 0.83
C ILE A 661 7.94 -5.87 1.81
N LYS A 662 7.23 -6.89 2.30
CA LYS A 662 7.81 -7.89 3.24
C LYS A 662 8.29 -9.16 2.55
N ARG A 663 7.84 -9.43 1.33
CA ARG A 663 8.03 -10.69 0.62
C ARG A 663 8.18 -10.45 -0.87
N TYR A 664 8.92 -11.32 -1.54
CA TYR A 664 8.92 -11.47 -2.99
C TYR A 664 8.54 -12.91 -3.31
N GLN A 665 7.47 -13.10 -4.09
CA GLN A 665 6.90 -14.42 -4.36
C GLN A 665 6.73 -15.29 -3.10
N CYS A 666 7.49 -16.39 -2.97
CA CYS A 666 7.50 -17.31 -1.83
C CYS A 666 8.31 -16.78 -0.64
N HIS A 667 9.29 -15.93 -0.88
CA HIS A 667 10.40 -15.66 0.03
C HIS A 667 10.13 -14.42 0.89
N GLU A 668 10.62 -14.44 2.14
CA GLU A 668 10.65 -13.24 2.98
C GLU A 668 11.89 -12.43 2.63
N LEU A 669 11.72 -11.11 2.50
CA LEU A 669 12.85 -10.22 2.27
C LEU A 669 13.52 -9.89 3.62
N PRO A 670 14.84 -9.60 3.63
CA PRO A 670 15.50 -9.10 4.83
C PRO A 670 14.78 -7.88 5.43
N ASN A 671 14.77 -7.78 6.76
CA ASN A 671 14.25 -6.59 7.45
C ASN A 671 15.11 -5.36 7.15
N ASP A 672 16.43 -5.55 7.09
CA ASP A 672 17.41 -4.55 6.71
C ASP A 672 17.45 -4.40 5.18
N LYS A 673 16.60 -3.51 4.67
CA LYS A 673 16.48 -3.23 3.23
C LYS A 673 17.42 -2.09 2.82
N PRO A 674 18.00 -2.14 1.61
CA PRO A 674 18.92 -1.10 1.15
C PRO A 674 18.19 0.24 0.93
N ILE A 675 18.73 1.31 1.53
CA ILE A 675 18.35 2.70 1.26
C ILE A 675 19.08 3.14 -0.01
N MET A 676 18.35 3.59 -1.02
CA MET A 676 18.91 3.90 -2.33
C MET A 676 19.86 5.10 -2.27
N SER A 677 21.04 4.99 -2.86
CA SER A 677 22.03 6.07 -2.86
C SER A 677 22.96 5.99 -4.06
N TYR A 678 23.56 7.12 -4.42
CA TYR A 678 24.58 7.20 -5.49
C TYR A 678 25.76 6.23 -5.29
N ASN A 679 26.02 5.80 -4.04
CA ASN A 679 27.14 4.92 -3.73
C ASN A 679 26.75 3.42 -3.74
N LEU A 680 25.47 3.07 -3.95
CA LEU A 680 25.09 1.67 -4.15
C LEU A 680 25.53 1.17 -5.53
N PRO A 681 25.83 -0.15 -5.68
CA PRO A 681 26.10 -0.75 -6.96
C PRO A 681 24.89 -0.75 -7.91
N VAL A 682 25.15 -0.66 -9.22
CA VAL A 682 24.11 -0.57 -10.26
C VAL A 682 23.21 -1.80 -10.32
N VAL A 683 23.65 -2.97 -9.83
CA VAL A 683 22.86 -4.22 -9.76
C VAL A 683 21.48 -4.03 -9.08
N PHE A 684 21.36 -3.11 -8.12
CA PHE A 684 20.05 -2.80 -7.49
C PHE A 684 19.04 -2.13 -8.44
N GLY A 685 19.50 -1.62 -9.59
CA GLY A 685 18.67 -1.05 -10.66
C GLY A 685 18.43 -2.00 -11.84
N LEU A 686 18.93 -3.25 -11.77
CA LEU A 686 18.84 -4.22 -12.86
C LEU A 686 17.74 -5.26 -12.58
N ILE A 687 16.99 -5.65 -13.61
CA ILE A 687 15.88 -6.61 -13.48
C ILE A 687 16.44 -8.03 -13.41
N GLU A 688 16.41 -8.61 -12.22
CA GLU A 688 16.88 -9.98 -12.00
C GLU A 688 16.15 -10.65 -10.82
N PRO A 689 15.54 -11.84 -10.99
CA PRO A 689 14.75 -12.52 -9.94
C PRO A 689 15.61 -13.21 -8.86
N LYS A 690 16.90 -12.88 -8.76
CA LYS A 690 17.85 -13.43 -7.79
C LYS A 690 18.76 -12.33 -7.23
N ASP A 691 19.47 -12.66 -6.15
CA ASP A 691 20.46 -11.80 -5.49
C ASP A 691 19.93 -10.38 -5.20
N ALA A 692 20.70 -9.34 -5.48
CA ALA A 692 20.32 -7.95 -5.23
C ALA A 692 19.16 -7.44 -6.11
N GLY A 693 18.93 -8.04 -7.28
CA GLY A 693 17.85 -7.65 -8.20
C GLY A 693 16.45 -7.95 -7.66
N ILE A 694 16.32 -8.90 -6.71
CA ILE A 694 15.06 -9.28 -6.07
C ILE A 694 14.29 -8.06 -5.55
N PHE A 695 14.99 -7.09 -4.94
CA PHE A 695 14.34 -5.90 -4.37
C PHE A 695 13.60 -5.08 -5.43
N LEU A 696 14.21 -4.88 -6.61
CA LEU A 696 13.59 -4.18 -7.73
C LEU A 696 12.40 -4.97 -8.30
N CYS A 697 12.57 -6.27 -8.51
CA CYS A 697 11.49 -7.14 -8.98
C CYS A 697 10.29 -7.12 -8.02
N ALA A 698 10.54 -7.09 -6.70
CA ALA A 698 9.50 -7.00 -5.68
C ALA A 698 8.81 -5.63 -5.66
N ILE A 699 9.54 -4.53 -5.90
CA ILE A 699 8.95 -3.18 -6.03
C ILE A 699 8.01 -3.11 -7.23
N LEU A 700 8.44 -3.62 -8.39
CA LEU A 700 7.60 -3.64 -9.58
C LEU A 700 6.38 -4.56 -9.40
N GLU A 701 6.57 -5.77 -8.87
CA GLU A 701 5.45 -6.68 -8.55
C GLU A 701 4.45 -6.04 -7.59
N TYR A 702 4.92 -5.36 -6.54
CA TYR A 702 4.05 -4.70 -5.57
C TYR A 702 3.24 -3.55 -6.22
N LEU A 703 3.90 -2.62 -6.92
CA LEU A 703 3.25 -1.47 -7.54
C LEU A 703 2.27 -1.86 -8.65
N VAL A 704 2.64 -2.83 -9.50
CA VAL A 704 1.75 -3.35 -10.54
C VAL A 704 0.54 -4.05 -9.90
N ASN A 705 0.74 -4.85 -8.85
CA ASN A 705 -0.36 -5.48 -8.15
C ASN A 705 -1.29 -4.46 -7.46
N LEU A 706 -0.80 -3.32 -6.96
CA LEU A 706 -1.67 -2.26 -6.43
C LEU A 706 -2.64 -1.73 -7.51
N GLN A 707 -2.12 -1.37 -8.69
CA GLN A 707 -2.95 -0.94 -9.82
C GLN A 707 -3.90 -2.05 -10.29
N ASN A 708 -3.36 -3.24 -10.58
CA ASN A 708 -4.15 -4.33 -11.12
C ASN A 708 -5.24 -4.79 -10.15
N ASN A 709 -4.99 -4.83 -8.83
CA ASN A 709 -6.01 -5.20 -7.85
C ASN A 709 -7.09 -4.13 -7.70
N PHE A 710 -6.71 -2.84 -7.71
CA PHE A 710 -7.68 -1.74 -7.72
C PHE A 710 -8.59 -1.82 -8.94
N LEU A 711 -8.02 -1.90 -10.16
CA LEU A 711 -8.79 -2.00 -11.40
C LEU A 711 -9.64 -3.27 -11.47
N LYS A 712 -9.14 -4.41 -10.99
CA LYS A 712 -9.91 -5.66 -10.86
C LYS A 712 -11.12 -5.49 -9.96
N GLU A 713 -10.99 -4.80 -8.82
CA GLU A 713 -12.14 -4.55 -7.94
C GLU A 713 -13.14 -3.58 -8.59
N VAL A 714 -12.66 -2.56 -9.32
CA VAL A 714 -13.53 -1.63 -10.07
C VAL A 714 -14.39 -2.36 -11.11
N ILE A 715 -13.84 -3.31 -11.88
CA ILE A 715 -14.66 -4.08 -12.84
C ILE A 715 -15.62 -5.10 -12.19
N THR A 716 -15.51 -5.38 -10.89
CA THR A 716 -16.55 -6.16 -10.18
C THR A 716 -17.81 -5.36 -9.89
N ILE A 717 -17.79 -4.04 -10.06
CA ILE A 717 -18.99 -3.20 -9.98
C ILE A 717 -19.95 -3.61 -11.11
N PRO A 718 -21.20 -4.01 -10.83
CA PRO A 718 -22.11 -4.45 -11.88
C PRO A 718 -22.43 -3.31 -12.87
N PRO A 719 -22.36 -3.53 -14.20
CA PRO A 719 -22.71 -2.53 -15.20
C PRO A 719 -24.10 -1.90 -14.97
N GLY A 720 -24.21 -0.60 -15.24
CA GLY A 720 -25.42 0.18 -14.99
C GLY A 720 -25.65 0.60 -13.53
N THR A 721 -24.90 0.06 -12.54
CA THR A 721 -24.98 0.54 -11.13
C THR A 721 -24.16 1.80 -10.89
N CYS A 722 -23.03 1.97 -11.58
CA CYS A 722 -22.22 3.19 -11.53
C CYS A 722 -22.24 3.88 -12.90
N ARG A 723 -22.94 5.02 -13.01
CA ARG A 723 -23.07 5.80 -14.26
C ARG A 723 -21.75 6.38 -14.74
N THR A 724 -20.83 6.61 -13.82
CA THR A 724 -19.51 7.18 -14.06
C THR A 724 -18.62 6.27 -14.91
N LEU A 725 -18.76 4.95 -14.77
CA LEU A 725 -17.94 3.95 -15.44
C LEU A 725 -18.44 3.56 -16.85
N ILE A 726 -19.39 4.31 -17.42
CA ILE A 726 -19.99 4.04 -18.76
C ILE A 726 -18.96 3.99 -19.91
N PHE A 727 -17.80 4.60 -19.74
CA PHE A 727 -16.71 4.52 -20.72
C PHE A 727 -16.03 3.14 -20.77
N LEU A 728 -16.24 2.27 -19.76
CA LEU A 728 -15.77 0.88 -19.73
C LEU A 728 -16.79 -0.12 -20.32
N ASP A 729 -18.02 0.32 -20.63
CA ASP A 729 -19.03 -0.56 -21.24
C ASP A 729 -18.55 -1.04 -22.63
N GLU A 730 -18.82 -2.30 -22.97
CA GLU A 730 -18.31 -2.96 -24.19
C GLU A 730 -18.59 -2.15 -25.47
N GLN A 731 -19.78 -1.53 -25.58
CA GLN A 731 -20.16 -0.70 -26.74
C GLN A 731 -19.29 0.56 -26.90
N SER A 732 -18.75 1.09 -25.80
CA SER A 732 -17.83 2.23 -25.77
C SER A 732 -16.43 1.82 -26.26
N VAL A 733 -15.96 0.63 -25.86
CA VAL A 733 -14.62 0.09 -26.17
C VAL A 733 -14.52 -0.48 -27.59
N LEU A 734 -15.62 -1.03 -28.13
CA LEU A 734 -15.70 -1.55 -29.50
C LEU A 734 -15.50 -0.46 -30.58
N LEU A 735 -15.71 0.82 -30.26
CA LEU A 735 -15.46 1.92 -31.19
C LEU A 735 -13.97 2.29 -31.35
N THR A 736 -13.08 1.76 -30.50
CA THR A 736 -11.65 2.14 -30.46
C THR A 736 -10.68 0.99 -30.72
N SER A 737 -11.14 -0.26 -30.76
CA SER A 737 -10.30 -1.46 -30.86
C SER A 737 -10.68 -2.38 -32.03
N LYS A 738 -9.69 -3.00 -32.70
CA LYS A 738 -9.86 -3.82 -33.92
C LYS A 738 -9.80 -5.34 -33.68
N ALA A 739 -10.03 -5.82 -32.46
CA ALA A 739 -9.93 -7.23 -32.09
C ALA A 739 -11.25 -7.74 -31.50
N GLU A 740 -11.68 -8.93 -31.92
CA GLU A 740 -12.89 -9.59 -31.39
C GLU A 740 -12.62 -10.20 -30.01
N PRO A 741 -13.42 -9.89 -28.97
CA PRO A 741 -13.35 -10.56 -27.67
C PRO A 741 -14.41 -11.66 -27.51
N VAL A 742 -14.12 -12.64 -26.66
CA VAL A 742 -15.05 -13.72 -26.27
C VAL A 742 -15.88 -13.27 -25.05
N ILE A 743 -17.19 -13.47 -25.13
CA ILE A 743 -18.23 -12.93 -24.23
C ILE A 743 -18.09 -13.45 -22.78
N PRO A 744 -18.04 -12.54 -21.78
CA PRO A 744 -19.16 -12.43 -20.84
C PRO A 744 -19.51 -10.98 -20.45
N ASN A 745 -20.79 -10.61 -20.52
CA ASN A 745 -21.37 -9.30 -20.17
C ASN A 745 -20.68 -8.60 -18.98
N GLY A 746 -19.82 -7.61 -19.23
CA GLY A 746 -19.10 -6.90 -18.17
C GLY A 746 -18.31 -5.67 -18.65
N TYR A 747 -17.70 -4.96 -17.70
CA TYR A 747 -16.73 -3.90 -18.03
C TYR A 747 -15.43 -4.51 -18.58
N CYS A 748 -14.91 -3.94 -19.67
CA CYS A 748 -13.67 -4.42 -20.29
C CYS A 748 -12.47 -3.51 -19.94
N LEU A 749 -11.36 -4.11 -19.52
CA LEU A 749 -10.08 -3.44 -19.35
C LEU A 749 -9.13 -3.81 -20.49
N GLN A 750 -8.48 -2.81 -21.08
CA GLN A 750 -7.34 -3.06 -21.96
C GLN A 750 -6.17 -3.61 -21.13
N SER A 751 -5.49 -4.63 -21.65
CA SER A 751 -4.23 -5.13 -21.08
C SER A 751 -3.02 -4.64 -21.88
N MET A 752 -1.87 -4.48 -21.21
CA MET A 752 -0.64 -3.95 -21.80
C MET A 752 0.60 -4.42 -21.04
N TYR A 753 1.72 -4.63 -21.73
CA TYR A 753 3.01 -4.88 -21.08
C TYR A 753 3.62 -3.59 -20.51
N LEU A 754 4.32 -3.69 -19.37
CA LEU A 754 4.82 -2.52 -18.63
C LEU A 754 5.84 -1.66 -19.40
N ASP A 755 6.56 -2.26 -20.34
CA ASP A 755 7.52 -1.57 -21.22
C ASP A 755 6.85 -0.64 -22.25
N HIS A 756 5.59 -0.90 -22.59
CA HIS A 756 4.77 -0.10 -23.50
C HIS A 756 3.88 0.93 -22.77
N ALA A 757 3.76 0.82 -21.45
CA ALA A 757 2.86 1.65 -20.64
C ALA A 757 3.24 3.14 -20.67
N ARG A 758 2.26 4.00 -20.95
CA ARG A 758 2.42 5.47 -20.95
C ARG A 758 1.89 6.07 -19.65
N PHE A 759 2.17 7.35 -19.42
CA PHE A 759 1.68 8.11 -18.28
C PHE A 759 0.15 8.05 -18.11
N GLY A 760 -0.62 8.08 -19.21
CA GLY A 760 -2.07 7.92 -19.17
C GLY A 760 -2.53 6.55 -18.67
N ASN A 761 -1.73 5.49 -18.86
CA ASN A 761 -2.11 4.11 -18.57
C ASN A 761 -1.83 3.67 -17.12
N ILE A 762 -1.01 4.42 -16.40
CA ILE A 762 -0.69 4.18 -14.99
C ILE A 762 -1.47 5.15 -14.11
N ILE A 763 -1.85 4.71 -12.91
CA ILE A 763 -2.49 5.58 -11.91
C ILE A 763 -1.41 6.50 -11.33
N ASN A 764 -1.46 7.78 -11.70
CA ASN A 764 -0.73 8.85 -11.03
C ASN A 764 -1.73 9.62 -10.16
N PHE A 765 -1.64 9.42 -8.84
CA PHE A 765 -2.58 9.99 -7.89
C PHE A 765 -1.86 10.66 -6.72
N ASP A 766 -2.21 11.92 -6.50
CA ASP A 766 -2.06 12.62 -5.22
C ASP A 766 -3.41 13.25 -4.89
N TRP A 767 -3.74 13.27 -3.60
CA TRP A 767 -4.98 13.89 -3.14
C TRP A 767 -4.92 15.41 -3.29
N ASN A 768 -5.91 15.98 -3.97
CA ASN A 768 -6.10 17.41 -4.12
C ASN A 768 -7.53 17.78 -3.66
N GLU A 769 -7.63 18.71 -2.71
CA GLU A 769 -8.90 19.15 -2.12
C GLU A 769 -9.75 20.00 -3.09
N GLU A 770 -9.19 20.48 -4.21
CA GLU A 770 -9.94 21.16 -5.26
C GLU A 770 -11.08 20.29 -5.84
N ILE A 771 -10.94 18.96 -5.84
CA ILE A 771 -12.02 18.02 -6.24
C ILE A 771 -13.28 18.23 -5.38
N LEU A 772 -13.12 18.67 -4.12
CA LEU A 772 -14.22 18.92 -3.21
C LEU A 772 -14.93 20.27 -3.46
N VAL A 773 -14.56 21.04 -4.49
CA VAL A 773 -15.30 22.25 -4.93
C VAL A 773 -16.77 21.92 -5.27
N TYR A 774 -17.06 20.66 -5.64
CA TYR A 774 -18.41 20.12 -5.82
C TYR A 774 -19.08 19.80 -4.48
N SER A 775 -19.09 20.77 -3.56
CA SER A 775 -19.78 20.69 -2.27
C SER A 775 -20.50 22.00 -1.96
N GLN A 776 -21.53 21.92 -1.10
CA GLN A 776 -22.31 23.05 -0.66
C GLN A 776 -22.55 22.97 0.84
N ARG A 777 -22.47 24.11 1.53
CA ARG A 777 -22.80 24.21 2.95
C ARG A 777 -24.25 24.58 3.15
N ASN A 778 -24.88 23.98 4.15
CA ASN A 778 -26.23 24.36 4.54
C ASN A 778 -26.24 25.85 4.99
N LEU A 779 -27.18 26.61 4.43
CA LEU A 779 -27.27 28.07 4.60
C LEU A 779 -28.06 28.48 5.85
N ALA A 780 -28.66 27.52 6.56
CA ALA A 780 -29.36 27.77 7.81
C ALA A 780 -28.41 28.14 8.96
N ILE A 781 -28.93 28.90 9.93
CA ILE A 781 -28.23 29.21 11.20
C ILE A 781 -27.88 27.88 11.90
N ALA A 782 -26.72 27.83 12.58
CA ALA A 782 -26.15 26.63 13.21
C ALA A 782 -25.78 25.46 12.27
N ARG A 783 -26.14 25.52 10.98
CA ARG A 783 -25.88 24.43 10.02
C ARG A 783 -24.70 24.69 9.08
N GLY A 784 -23.88 25.72 9.28
CA GLY A 784 -22.74 25.97 8.36
C GLY A 784 -21.67 24.86 8.33
N ASN A 785 -21.64 23.97 9.35
CA ASN A 785 -20.81 22.76 9.38
C ASN A 785 -21.47 21.53 8.72
N ASP A 786 -22.67 21.67 8.17
CA ASP A 786 -23.39 20.63 7.42
C ASP A 786 -23.03 20.78 5.93
N ILE A 787 -22.04 19.99 5.49
CA ILE A 787 -21.52 19.99 4.12
C ILE A 787 -22.20 18.86 3.34
N VAL A 788 -22.81 19.21 2.20
CA VAL A 788 -23.40 18.28 1.24
C VAL A 788 -22.48 18.20 0.03
N TYR A 789 -21.96 17.00 -0.24
CA TYR A 789 -21.10 16.72 -1.39
C TYR A 789 -21.91 16.21 -2.58
N ASP A 790 -21.65 16.73 -3.78
CA ASP A 790 -22.10 16.12 -5.03
C ASP A 790 -21.19 14.93 -5.37
N LEU A 791 -21.54 13.79 -4.77
CA LEU A 791 -20.85 12.53 -4.97
C LEU A 791 -20.79 12.11 -6.44
N THR A 792 -21.75 12.55 -7.27
CA THR A 792 -21.77 12.23 -8.71
C THR A 792 -20.61 12.92 -9.43
N LYS A 793 -20.39 14.20 -9.12
CA LYS A 793 -19.27 14.97 -9.69
C LYS A 793 -17.92 14.49 -9.17
N ILE A 794 -17.82 14.26 -7.86
CA ILE A 794 -16.58 13.80 -7.23
C ILE A 794 -16.19 12.39 -7.71
N GLU A 795 -17.16 11.46 -7.81
CA GLU A 795 -16.90 10.14 -8.37
C GLU A 795 -16.49 10.22 -9.86
N ALA A 796 -17.05 11.15 -10.63
CA ALA A 796 -16.67 11.37 -12.03
C ALA A 796 -15.23 11.85 -12.21
N GLU A 797 -14.80 12.86 -11.45
CA GLU A 797 -13.40 13.31 -11.48
C GLU A 797 -12.44 12.21 -11.00
N LEU A 798 -12.79 11.48 -9.94
CA LEU A 798 -11.97 10.37 -9.46
C LEU A 798 -11.89 9.21 -10.46
N ALA A 799 -12.96 8.88 -11.19
CA ALA A 799 -12.89 7.89 -12.26
C ALA A 799 -12.01 8.33 -13.43
N ASN A 800 -12.07 9.61 -13.80
CA ASN A 800 -11.22 10.20 -14.83
C ASN A 800 -9.73 10.12 -14.44
N ILE A 801 -9.40 10.34 -13.16
CA ILE A 801 -8.02 10.26 -12.66
C ILE A 801 -7.54 8.80 -12.48
N LEU A 802 -8.40 7.93 -11.93
CA LEU A 802 -8.02 6.61 -11.40
C LEU A 802 -8.35 5.43 -12.32
N VAL A 803 -9.21 5.59 -13.32
CA VAL A 803 -9.77 4.47 -14.11
C VAL A 803 -9.75 4.76 -15.62
N PHE A 804 -10.01 5.99 -16.06
CA PHE A 804 -9.97 6.36 -17.47
C PHE A 804 -8.55 6.16 -18.07
N GLU A 805 -8.51 5.54 -19.25
CA GLU A 805 -7.29 5.10 -19.97
C GLU A 805 -6.33 4.16 -19.18
N LYS A 806 -6.69 3.72 -17.97
CA LYS A 806 -5.86 2.79 -17.17
C LYS A 806 -5.97 1.37 -17.71
N VAL A 807 -4.84 0.67 -17.66
CA VAL A 807 -4.70 -0.68 -18.24
C VAL A 807 -4.37 -1.70 -17.16
N HIS A 808 -4.78 -2.94 -17.39
CA HIS A 808 -4.19 -4.09 -16.70
C HIS A 808 -2.76 -4.28 -17.20
N ILE A 809 -1.79 -4.37 -16.28
CA ILE A 809 -0.39 -4.59 -16.64
C ILE A 809 -0.08 -6.08 -16.59
N ASP A 810 0.30 -6.64 -17.73
CA ASP A 810 0.63 -8.06 -17.90
C ASP A 810 2.13 -8.33 -17.67
N THR A 811 2.44 -9.55 -17.24
CA THR A 811 3.81 -10.08 -17.22
C THR A 811 4.30 -10.36 -18.64
N GLN A 812 5.61 -10.32 -18.87
CA GLN A 812 6.22 -10.63 -20.16
C GLN A 812 5.92 -12.09 -20.57
N PRO A 813 5.81 -12.40 -21.88
CA PRO A 813 5.63 -13.76 -22.37
C PRO A 813 6.68 -14.72 -21.79
N GLU A 814 6.25 -15.94 -21.45
CA GLU A 814 7.10 -17.01 -20.91
C GLU A 814 7.82 -16.68 -19.59
N SER A 815 7.51 -15.54 -18.95
CA SER A 815 8.17 -15.03 -17.75
C SER A 815 7.18 -14.66 -16.63
N GLN A 816 7.67 -14.66 -15.39
CA GLN A 816 6.93 -14.14 -14.23
C GLN A 816 7.26 -12.68 -13.91
N LEU A 817 8.03 -12.01 -14.77
CA LEU A 817 8.49 -10.63 -14.59
C LEU A 817 7.69 -9.66 -15.47
N TYR A 818 7.55 -8.42 -15.01
CA TYR A 818 6.88 -7.34 -15.75
C TYR A 818 7.80 -6.64 -16.78
N LEU A 819 9.12 -6.81 -16.66
CA LEU A 819 10.13 -6.33 -17.60
C LEU A 819 11.07 -7.48 -18.00
N GLU A 820 11.73 -7.35 -19.16
CA GLU A 820 12.78 -8.27 -19.60
C GLU A 820 13.91 -8.37 -18.54
N PRO A 821 14.45 -9.56 -18.24
CA PRO A 821 15.66 -9.72 -17.44
C PRO A 821 16.83 -8.91 -18.01
N TYR A 822 17.72 -8.45 -17.13
CA TYR A 822 18.91 -7.71 -17.56
C TYR A 822 19.88 -8.61 -18.37
N PRO A 823 20.27 -8.21 -19.60
CA PRO A 823 21.23 -8.95 -20.39
C PRO A 823 22.67 -8.66 -19.94
N TYR A 824 23.26 -9.60 -19.20
CA TYR A 824 24.69 -9.53 -18.84
C TYR A 824 25.60 -9.95 -20.01
N HIS A 825 26.79 -9.36 -20.07
CA HIS A 825 27.85 -9.72 -21.01
C HIS A 825 28.27 -11.20 -20.84
N MET A 826 28.45 -11.93 -21.95
CA MET A 826 28.76 -13.38 -22.01
C MET A 826 27.62 -14.29 -21.55
N GLU A 827 26.42 -13.77 -21.30
CA GLU A 827 25.25 -14.56 -20.89
C GLU A 827 24.20 -14.68 -22.01
N LEU A 828 24.55 -14.33 -23.26
CA LEU A 828 23.62 -14.33 -24.40
C LEU A 828 22.87 -15.67 -24.53
N PHE A 829 23.58 -16.79 -24.46
CA PHE A 829 22.98 -18.13 -24.57
C PHE A 829 22.17 -18.55 -23.35
N GLN A 830 22.24 -17.84 -22.21
CA GLN A 830 21.37 -18.12 -21.06
C GLN A 830 19.94 -17.61 -21.30
N GLY A 831 19.80 -16.44 -21.93
CA GLY A 831 18.49 -15.86 -22.29
C GLY A 831 18.00 -16.21 -23.71
N CYS A 832 18.90 -16.59 -24.61
CA CYS A 832 18.58 -16.87 -26.02
C CYS A 832 19.41 -18.05 -26.58
N MET A 833 19.25 -19.24 -25.98
CA MET A 833 19.98 -20.48 -26.32
C MET A 833 20.09 -20.80 -27.82
N ARG A 834 19.08 -20.41 -28.61
CA ARG A 834 18.96 -20.74 -30.05
C ARG A 834 19.21 -19.56 -30.99
N ILE A 835 19.75 -18.43 -30.51
CA ILE A 835 19.90 -17.19 -31.31
C ILE A 835 20.63 -17.36 -32.65
N LEU A 836 21.65 -18.21 -32.71
CA LEU A 836 22.35 -18.49 -33.97
C LEU A 836 21.45 -19.24 -34.97
N SER A 837 20.56 -20.11 -34.49
CA SER A 837 19.54 -20.78 -35.31
C SER A 837 18.47 -19.78 -35.77
N ASP A 838 18.01 -18.91 -34.86
CA ASP A 838 17.02 -17.87 -35.20
C ASP A 838 17.55 -16.97 -36.33
N ILE A 839 18.83 -16.61 -36.29
CA ILE A 839 19.46 -15.78 -37.31
C ILE A 839 19.72 -16.56 -38.61
N LYS A 840 20.09 -17.85 -38.56
CA LYS A 840 20.14 -18.72 -39.75
C LYS A 840 18.77 -18.86 -40.43
N ASN A 841 17.68 -18.83 -39.67
CA ASN A 841 16.31 -18.86 -40.18
C ASN A 841 15.86 -17.50 -40.77
N LEU A 842 16.44 -16.39 -40.31
CA LEU A 842 16.15 -15.04 -40.82
C LEU A 842 16.99 -14.64 -42.04
N ILE A 843 18.27 -15.06 -42.07
CA ILE A 843 19.26 -14.70 -43.08
C ILE A 843 20.09 -15.93 -43.43
N THR A 844 20.07 -16.35 -44.69
CA THR A 844 20.98 -17.39 -45.23
C THR A 844 22.43 -17.06 -44.89
N GLN A 845 23.09 -17.90 -44.10
CA GLN A 845 24.48 -17.70 -43.68
C GLN A 845 25.47 -18.38 -44.63
N GLU A 846 26.61 -17.74 -44.87
CA GLU A 846 27.73 -18.21 -45.68
C GLU A 846 29.05 -18.15 -44.88
N PRO A 847 30.01 -19.07 -45.12
CA PRO A 847 31.33 -19.01 -44.50
C PRO A 847 32.13 -17.79 -44.97
N ILE A 848 32.99 -17.26 -44.10
CA ILE A 848 33.95 -16.21 -44.47
C ILE A 848 34.99 -16.81 -45.43
N SER A 849 35.29 -16.13 -46.53
CA SER A 849 36.28 -16.60 -47.51
C SER A 849 37.71 -16.60 -46.93
N ASN A 850 38.56 -17.51 -47.41
CA ASN A 850 39.95 -17.66 -46.93
C ASN A 850 40.77 -16.35 -47.06
N GLU A 851 40.47 -15.53 -48.06
CA GLU A 851 41.06 -14.20 -48.24
C GLU A 851 40.67 -13.23 -47.10
N LYS A 852 39.39 -13.24 -46.67
CA LYS A 852 38.93 -12.41 -45.55
C LYS A 852 39.36 -12.98 -44.19
N LEU A 853 39.48 -14.31 -44.07
CA LEU A 853 40.06 -14.96 -42.88
C LEU A 853 41.55 -14.59 -42.68
N SER A 854 42.34 -14.47 -43.75
CA SER A 854 43.74 -14.05 -43.61
C SER A 854 43.86 -12.59 -43.17
N LEU A 855 42.96 -11.70 -43.63
CA LEU A 855 42.86 -10.31 -43.14
C LEU A 855 42.47 -10.22 -41.66
N LEU A 856 41.68 -11.16 -41.16
CA LEU A 856 41.32 -11.28 -39.73
C LEU A 856 42.46 -11.88 -38.87
N GLY A 857 43.59 -12.26 -39.45
CA GLY A 857 44.67 -12.98 -38.75
C GLY A 857 44.35 -14.46 -38.46
N ALA A 858 43.28 -15.01 -39.05
CA ALA A 858 42.74 -16.35 -38.80
C ALA A 858 43.19 -17.39 -39.85
N GLY A 859 44.47 -17.41 -40.21
CA GLY A 859 45.01 -18.38 -41.17
C GLY A 859 45.09 -19.81 -40.62
N ASN A 860 44.15 -20.69 -40.99
CA ASN A 860 44.12 -22.14 -40.71
C ASN A 860 44.58 -22.55 -39.30
N SER A 861 43.97 -21.96 -38.26
CA SER A 861 44.37 -22.14 -36.86
C SER A 861 43.87 -23.45 -36.21
N PHE A 862 44.02 -24.59 -36.90
CA PHE A 862 43.85 -25.92 -36.29
C PHE A 862 45.18 -26.58 -35.90
N MET A 863 46.32 -26.16 -36.47
CA MET A 863 47.64 -26.68 -36.14
C MET A 863 48.75 -25.63 -36.42
N LEU A 864 49.31 -24.98 -35.38
CA LEU A 864 50.75 -24.71 -35.21
C LEU A 864 51.08 -23.87 -33.96
N HIS A 865 52.34 -23.96 -33.51
CA HIS A 865 52.84 -23.38 -32.25
C HIS A 865 52.82 -21.83 -32.19
N PRO A 866 52.69 -21.23 -31.00
CA PRO A 866 52.74 -19.78 -30.79
C PRO A 866 54.18 -19.25 -30.85
N GLN A 867 54.77 -19.12 -32.04
CA GLN A 867 56.13 -18.57 -32.21
C GLN A 867 56.28 -17.49 -33.29
N TYR A 868 55.21 -17.13 -34.02
CA TYR A 868 55.19 -15.95 -34.89
C TYR A 868 53.83 -15.26 -34.82
N ALA A 869 53.62 -14.45 -33.78
CA ALA A 869 52.46 -13.57 -33.70
C ALA A 869 52.75 -12.26 -34.43
N SER A 870 52.05 -12.01 -35.54
CA SER A 870 51.64 -10.64 -35.86
C SER A 870 50.57 -10.22 -34.85
N GLU A 871 50.42 -8.92 -34.57
CA GLU A 871 49.30 -8.38 -33.79
C GLU A 871 47.99 -8.97 -34.30
N SER A 872 47.22 -9.60 -33.41
CA SER A 872 45.97 -10.25 -33.81
C SER A 872 44.83 -9.23 -33.77
N ILE A 873 43.92 -9.27 -34.74
CA ILE A 873 42.71 -8.43 -34.68
C ILE A 873 41.81 -8.85 -33.48
N PHE A 874 42.06 -10.02 -32.90
CA PHE A 874 41.37 -10.56 -31.72
C PHE A 874 42.05 -10.23 -30.39
N ASP A 875 42.99 -9.30 -30.35
CA ASP A 875 43.42 -8.67 -29.12
C ASP A 875 42.17 -7.94 -28.53
N ASN A 876 41.69 -8.39 -27.36
CA ASN A 876 40.35 -8.15 -26.79
C ASN A 876 39.16 -8.94 -27.42
N ALA A 877 39.36 -10.19 -27.83
CA ALA A 877 38.30 -11.09 -28.34
C ALA A 877 36.99 -11.11 -27.50
N SER A 878 37.07 -10.97 -26.17
CA SER A 878 35.88 -10.93 -25.29
C SER A 878 34.99 -9.71 -25.54
N GLU A 879 35.56 -8.53 -25.81
CA GLU A 879 34.82 -7.28 -26.07
C GLU A 879 34.25 -7.26 -27.49
N ILE A 880 35.00 -7.85 -28.43
CA ILE A 880 34.55 -8.11 -29.80
C ILE A 880 33.34 -9.07 -29.76
N LEU A 881 33.38 -10.08 -28.89
CA LEU A 881 32.27 -11.01 -28.71
C LEU A 881 31.04 -10.30 -28.16
N SER A 882 31.12 -9.43 -27.13
CA SER A 882 29.96 -8.61 -26.69
C SER A 882 29.40 -7.72 -27.79
N SER A 883 30.28 -7.11 -28.60
CA SER A 883 29.87 -6.27 -29.74
C SER A 883 29.05 -7.07 -30.76
N LEU A 884 29.43 -8.33 -30.98
CA LEU A 884 28.67 -9.28 -31.79
C LEU A 884 27.39 -9.77 -31.09
N GLU A 885 27.39 -10.01 -29.78
CA GLU A 885 26.19 -10.38 -29.00
C GLU A 885 25.09 -9.32 -29.13
N ILE A 886 25.46 -8.04 -29.00
CA ILE A 886 24.55 -6.88 -29.23
C ILE A 886 23.99 -6.91 -30.65
N LEU A 887 24.85 -7.10 -31.65
CA LEU A 887 24.47 -7.10 -33.07
C LEU A 887 23.54 -8.26 -33.42
N LEU A 888 23.82 -9.49 -32.94
CA LEU A 888 22.96 -10.67 -33.11
C LEU A 888 21.56 -10.39 -32.53
N CYS A 889 21.48 -9.89 -31.30
CA CYS A 889 20.22 -9.52 -30.66
C CYS A 889 19.45 -8.44 -31.45
N PHE A 890 20.15 -7.42 -31.96
CA PHE A 890 19.53 -6.34 -32.71
C PHE A 890 18.98 -6.81 -34.07
N ILE A 891 19.69 -7.72 -34.76
CA ILE A 891 19.22 -8.33 -36.01
C ILE A 891 18.02 -9.25 -35.78
N LYS A 892 18.05 -10.10 -34.73
CA LYS A 892 16.90 -10.92 -34.33
C LYS A 892 15.67 -10.05 -34.05
N ARG A 893 15.83 -8.91 -33.35
CA ARG A 893 14.73 -7.98 -33.03
C ARG A 893 14.20 -7.18 -34.24
N THR A 894 15.05 -6.90 -35.23
CA THR A 894 14.66 -6.11 -36.41
C THR A 894 14.23 -6.96 -37.61
N ALA A 895 14.38 -8.29 -37.54
CA ALA A 895 13.98 -9.26 -38.57
C ALA A 895 14.46 -8.90 -39.99
N VAL A 896 15.69 -8.38 -40.10
CA VAL A 896 16.27 -7.97 -41.38
C VAL A 896 16.70 -9.21 -42.18
N GLY A 897 16.10 -9.40 -43.36
CA GLY A 897 16.35 -10.56 -44.22
C GLY A 897 17.39 -10.37 -45.33
N ASP A 898 17.96 -9.17 -45.50
CA ASP A 898 18.96 -8.89 -46.54
C ASP A 898 20.38 -9.27 -46.08
N GLY A 899 20.81 -10.49 -46.42
CA GLY A 899 22.15 -11.00 -46.12
C GLY A 899 23.29 -10.33 -46.90
N GLU A 900 23.00 -9.62 -48.00
CA GLU A 900 24.02 -8.99 -48.84
C GLU A 900 24.44 -7.59 -48.35
N LYS A 901 23.72 -7.04 -47.37
CA LYS A 901 24.02 -5.78 -46.71
C LYS A 901 25.32 -5.87 -45.89
N SER A 902 26.17 -4.85 -45.99
CA SER A 902 27.39 -4.76 -45.16
C SER A 902 27.03 -4.64 -43.68
N ILE A 903 27.74 -5.35 -42.79
CA ILE A 903 27.63 -5.18 -41.33
C ILE A 903 27.98 -3.72 -40.98
N LYS A 904 28.99 -3.15 -41.65
CA LYS A 904 29.44 -1.76 -41.49
C LYS A 904 28.28 -0.77 -41.69
N ASP A 905 27.61 -0.87 -42.84
CA ASP A 905 26.48 -0.01 -43.21
C ASP A 905 25.24 -0.27 -42.34
N TYR A 906 25.01 -1.52 -41.96
CA TYR A 906 23.90 -1.87 -41.07
C TYR A 906 24.05 -1.19 -39.71
N ILE A 907 25.24 -1.22 -39.09
CA ILE A 907 25.49 -0.57 -37.80
C ILE A 907 25.33 0.96 -37.92
N LEU A 908 25.87 1.59 -38.96
CA LEU A 908 25.77 3.04 -39.17
C LEU A 908 24.33 3.56 -39.37
N GLN A 909 23.40 2.70 -39.80
CA GLN A 909 21.99 3.07 -39.94
C GLN A 909 21.25 3.18 -38.59
N TRP A 910 21.81 2.64 -37.50
CA TRP A 910 21.15 2.62 -36.19
C TRP A 910 21.96 3.39 -35.15
N ILE A 911 21.42 4.53 -34.70
CA ILE A 911 22.01 5.34 -33.62
C ILE A 911 22.28 4.50 -32.35
N LYS A 912 21.46 3.48 -32.07
CA LYS A 912 21.65 2.56 -30.93
C LYS A 912 22.87 1.64 -31.05
N LEU A 913 23.46 1.49 -32.24
CA LEU A 913 24.63 0.66 -32.50
C LEU A 913 25.91 1.49 -32.75
N SER A 914 25.85 2.82 -32.70
CA SER A 914 27.01 3.68 -33.00
C SER A 914 28.19 3.43 -32.05
N SER A 915 27.92 3.09 -30.79
CA SER A 915 28.93 2.73 -29.80
C SER A 915 29.75 1.49 -30.16
N LEU A 916 29.27 0.63 -31.06
CA LEU A 916 30.06 -0.51 -31.55
C LEU A 916 31.29 -0.07 -32.35
N TYR A 917 31.28 1.13 -32.95
CA TYR A 917 32.45 1.70 -33.61
C TYR A 917 33.52 2.22 -32.65
N GLU A 918 33.16 2.50 -31.40
CA GLU A 918 34.09 3.00 -30.38
C GLU A 918 35.03 1.88 -29.89
N ASN A 919 34.67 0.61 -30.08
CA ASN A 919 35.56 -0.51 -29.80
C ASN A 919 36.64 -0.64 -30.91
N ALA A 920 37.90 -0.41 -30.53
CA ALA A 920 39.04 -0.40 -31.45
C ALA A 920 39.41 -1.77 -32.06
N GLY A 921 38.94 -2.88 -31.49
CA GLY A 921 39.07 -4.22 -32.08
C GLY A 921 37.94 -4.48 -33.08
N PHE A 922 36.70 -4.14 -32.71
CA PHE A 922 35.54 -4.37 -33.57
C PHE A 922 35.53 -3.46 -34.81
N SER A 923 35.94 -2.20 -34.69
CA SER A 923 36.02 -1.28 -35.84
C SER A 923 36.95 -1.81 -36.95
N LYS A 924 38.10 -2.40 -36.59
CA LYS A 924 39.01 -3.09 -37.54
C LYS A 924 38.32 -4.25 -38.28
N ILE A 925 37.41 -4.97 -37.63
CA ILE A 925 36.63 -6.05 -38.26
C ILE A 925 35.57 -5.48 -39.21
N LEU A 926 34.92 -4.36 -38.85
CA LEU A 926 33.93 -3.69 -39.69
C LEU A 926 34.52 -3.16 -41.01
N ASP A 927 35.82 -2.88 -41.05
CA ASP A 927 36.53 -2.44 -42.26
C ASP A 927 36.81 -3.57 -43.28
N ILE A 928 36.59 -4.86 -42.94
CA ILE A 928 36.91 -6.03 -43.79
C ILE A 928 35.78 -6.39 -44.80
N ASP A 929 34.84 -5.46 -45.04
CA ASP A 929 33.67 -5.63 -45.92
C ASP A 929 32.90 -6.94 -45.64
N LEU A 930 32.63 -7.23 -44.37
CA LEU A 930 31.82 -8.39 -43.99
C LEU A 930 30.33 -8.02 -44.10
N ARG A 931 29.55 -8.87 -44.78
CA ARG A 931 28.09 -8.75 -44.96
C ARG A 931 27.32 -9.56 -43.92
N LEU A 932 26.04 -9.24 -43.69
CA LEU A 932 25.18 -9.89 -42.69
C LEU A 932 25.09 -11.42 -42.84
N LYS A 933 25.24 -11.97 -44.05
CA LYS A 933 25.34 -13.42 -44.29
C LYS A 933 26.56 -14.10 -43.66
N HIS A 934 27.61 -13.37 -43.29
CA HIS A 934 28.81 -13.94 -42.64
C HIS A 934 28.77 -13.84 -41.11
N LEU A 935 27.68 -13.29 -40.54
CA LEU A 935 27.65 -12.87 -39.14
C LEU A 935 27.78 -14.03 -38.15
N VAL A 936 27.12 -15.16 -38.40
CA VAL A 936 27.25 -16.35 -37.54
C VAL A 936 28.65 -16.94 -37.64
N SER A 937 29.23 -16.99 -38.85
CA SER A 937 30.62 -17.44 -39.05
C SER A 937 31.64 -16.52 -38.35
N LEU A 938 31.38 -15.21 -38.30
CA LEU A 938 32.19 -14.25 -37.56
C LEU A 938 32.05 -14.44 -36.04
N TYR A 939 30.83 -14.67 -35.54
CA TYR A 939 30.60 -14.96 -34.13
C TYR A 939 31.34 -16.22 -33.68
N GLU A 940 31.16 -17.33 -34.41
CA GLU A 940 31.81 -18.61 -34.14
C GLU A 940 33.35 -18.49 -34.14
N LEU A 941 33.93 -17.71 -35.07
CA LEU A 941 35.37 -17.47 -35.14
C LEU A 941 35.92 -16.73 -33.89
N VAL A 942 35.22 -15.70 -33.42
CA VAL A 942 35.62 -14.93 -32.23
C VAL A 942 35.39 -15.75 -30.95
N GLU A 943 34.25 -16.44 -30.87
CA GLU A 943 33.90 -17.35 -29.79
C GLU A 943 34.99 -18.41 -29.56
N GLU A 944 35.52 -18.98 -30.64
CA GLU A 944 36.59 -19.98 -30.57
C GLU A 944 37.90 -19.45 -29.96
N GLN A 945 38.21 -18.15 -30.16
CA GLN A 945 39.36 -17.50 -29.51
C GLN A 945 39.11 -17.28 -28.02
N VAL A 946 37.90 -16.83 -27.63
CA VAL A 946 37.51 -16.67 -26.22
C VAL A 946 37.52 -18.04 -25.51
N ALA A 947 37.05 -19.09 -26.17
CA ALA A 947 37.02 -20.45 -25.63
C ALA A 947 38.42 -21.00 -25.33
N ASN A 948 39.44 -20.69 -26.14
CA ASN A 948 40.84 -21.12 -25.90
C ASN A 948 41.37 -20.73 -24.51
N VAL A 949 40.87 -19.61 -23.96
CA VAL A 949 41.25 -19.10 -22.65
C VAL A 949 40.26 -19.55 -21.58
N LYS A 950 38.95 -19.42 -21.83
CA LYS A 950 37.91 -19.55 -20.78
C LYS A 950 37.63 -20.98 -20.32
N ILE A 951 37.63 -21.97 -21.21
CA ILE A 951 37.17 -23.35 -20.87
C ILE A 951 38.00 -24.02 -19.75
N LYS A 952 39.24 -23.60 -19.54
CA LYS A 952 40.14 -24.14 -18.50
C LYS A 952 39.68 -23.78 -17.09
N TYR A 953 38.91 -22.70 -16.96
CA TYR A 953 38.45 -22.13 -15.69
C TYR A 953 37.01 -22.52 -15.34
N ILE A 954 36.36 -23.44 -16.09
CA ILE A 954 35.06 -23.96 -15.67
C ILE A 954 35.17 -24.73 -14.36
N HIS A 955 34.08 -24.76 -13.58
CA HIS A 955 34.03 -25.36 -12.25
C HIS A 955 34.38 -26.86 -12.29
N ASP A 956 35.08 -27.35 -11.26
CA ASP A 956 35.62 -28.71 -11.21
C ASP A 956 34.55 -29.82 -11.24
N LYS A 957 33.29 -29.47 -10.95
CA LYS A 957 32.10 -30.34 -11.13
C LYS A 957 31.89 -30.81 -12.58
N TYR A 958 32.49 -30.11 -13.56
CA TYR A 958 32.47 -30.47 -14.98
C TYR A 958 33.77 -31.14 -15.47
N LYS A 959 34.65 -31.53 -14.53
CA LYS A 959 35.96 -32.18 -14.75
C LYS A 959 36.03 -33.56 -14.09
N ILE A 960 34.90 -34.28 -13.99
CA ILE A 960 34.89 -35.64 -13.44
C ILE A 960 35.60 -36.58 -14.43
N PRO A 961 36.60 -37.37 -13.98
CA PRO A 961 37.33 -38.30 -14.84
C PRO A 961 36.43 -39.26 -15.61
N LEU A 962 36.84 -39.58 -16.83
CA LEU A 962 36.18 -40.60 -17.65
C LEU A 962 36.33 -41.99 -17.01
N SER A 963 35.29 -42.80 -17.13
CA SER A 963 35.40 -44.25 -16.89
C SER A 963 36.02 -44.94 -18.12
N ALA A 964 36.55 -46.15 -17.94
CA ALA A 964 37.08 -46.95 -19.05
C ALA A 964 36.02 -47.26 -20.12
N ASP A 965 34.73 -47.32 -19.73
CA ASP A 965 33.59 -47.49 -20.64
C ASP A 965 33.33 -46.22 -21.46
N MET A 966 33.42 -45.03 -20.83
CA MET A 966 33.31 -43.73 -21.51
C MET A 966 34.48 -43.47 -22.48
N GLU A 967 35.71 -43.87 -22.12
CA GLU A 967 36.84 -43.80 -23.06
C GLU A 967 36.63 -44.73 -24.26
N ALA A 968 36.08 -45.93 -24.03
CA ALA A 968 35.80 -46.89 -25.10
C ALA A 968 34.71 -46.41 -26.06
N THR A 969 33.62 -45.83 -25.55
CA THR A 969 32.56 -45.26 -26.40
C THR A 969 33.04 -44.05 -27.20
N ILE A 970 33.83 -43.14 -26.62
CA ILE A 970 34.46 -42.05 -27.39
C ILE A 970 35.32 -42.60 -28.53
N LEU A 971 36.15 -43.63 -28.28
CA LEU A 971 36.99 -44.25 -29.31
C LEU A 971 36.20 -45.01 -30.39
N GLN A 972 34.96 -45.41 -30.11
CA GLN A 972 34.06 -46.04 -31.09
C GLN A 972 33.30 -45.01 -31.94
N SER A 973 32.93 -43.87 -31.35
CA SER A 973 32.13 -42.82 -31.98
C SER A 973 32.93 -41.82 -32.82
N VAL A 974 34.24 -41.70 -32.56
CA VAL A 974 35.08 -40.60 -33.06
C VAL A 974 36.25 -41.09 -33.92
N ASP A 975 36.39 -40.56 -35.13
CA ASP A 975 37.52 -40.84 -36.04
C ASP A 975 38.72 -39.95 -35.68
N PHE A 976 39.83 -40.60 -35.32
CA PHE A 976 41.11 -39.98 -34.99
C PHE A 976 42.18 -40.16 -36.07
N GLU A 977 41.93 -40.93 -37.14
CA GLU A 977 42.98 -41.35 -38.08
C GLU A 977 43.04 -40.51 -39.37
N ASN A 978 42.06 -39.65 -39.65
CA ASN A 978 42.00 -38.79 -40.85
C ASN A 978 42.19 -39.59 -42.16
N GLN A 979 41.52 -40.75 -42.25
CA GLN A 979 41.58 -41.60 -43.44
C GLN A 979 40.70 -41.00 -44.56
N THR A 980 41.34 -40.34 -45.52
CA THR A 980 40.68 -39.70 -46.67
C THR A 980 40.11 -40.71 -47.68
N THR A 981 39.01 -41.40 -47.34
CA THR A 981 38.05 -41.98 -48.30
C THR A 981 36.74 -42.37 -47.60
N THR A 982 35.67 -41.60 -47.85
CA THR A 982 34.27 -42.09 -47.94
C THR A 982 33.87 -43.21 -46.97
N MET A 983 33.84 -42.91 -45.68
CA MET A 983 33.03 -43.65 -44.70
C MET A 983 31.89 -42.73 -44.23
N GLU A 984 30.68 -42.96 -44.76
CA GLU A 984 29.48 -42.35 -44.22
C GLU A 984 29.18 -42.99 -42.85
N GLY A 985 29.43 -42.25 -41.75
CA GLY A 985 28.99 -42.65 -40.40
C GLY A 985 30.07 -42.78 -39.32
N ILE A 986 31.04 -41.85 -39.22
CA ILE A 986 31.84 -41.62 -38.00
C ILE A 986 32.02 -40.10 -37.80
N ILE A 987 32.08 -39.63 -36.55
CA ILE A 987 32.26 -38.20 -36.21
C ILE A 987 33.76 -37.84 -36.21
N PRO A 988 34.25 -36.83 -36.95
CA PRO A 988 35.66 -36.42 -36.91
C PRO A 988 36.09 -35.87 -35.53
N ALA A 989 37.29 -36.23 -35.06
CA ALA A 989 37.79 -35.81 -33.75
C ALA A 989 37.86 -34.30 -33.56
N GLU A 990 38.26 -33.55 -34.59
CA GLU A 990 38.30 -32.08 -34.57
C GLU A 990 36.90 -31.47 -34.41
N ALA A 991 35.89 -32.06 -35.05
CA ALA A 991 34.50 -31.61 -34.92
C ALA A 991 33.91 -31.96 -33.55
N PHE A 992 34.21 -33.15 -33.02
CA PHE A 992 33.80 -33.59 -31.68
C PHE A 992 34.41 -32.68 -30.59
N ALA A 993 35.72 -32.43 -30.67
CA ALA A 993 36.42 -31.53 -29.74
C ALA A 993 35.86 -30.10 -29.83
N LEU A 994 35.54 -29.59 -31.03
CA LEU A 994 34.97 -28.26 -31.21
C LEU A 994 33.56 -28.14 -30.64
N ALA A 995 32.71 -29.16 -30.80
CA ALA A 995 31.36 -29.15 -30.25
C ALA A 995 31.36 -29.16 -28.71
N LEU A 996 32.23 -29.97 -28.09
CA LEU A 996 32.47 -29.94 -26.64
C LEU A 996 32.99 -28.56 -26.18
N LYS A 997 33.94 -27.98 -26.92
CA LYS A 997 34.53 -26.67 -26.62
C LYS A 997 33.49 -25.54 -26.65
N ARG A 998 32.63 -25.50 -27.67
CA ARG A 998 31.50 -24.57 -27.78
C ARG A 998 30.48 -24.79 -26.66
N PHE A 999 30.16 -26.05 -26.33
CA PHE A 999 29.25 -26.37 -25.23
C PHE A 999 29.78 -25.88 -23.87
N MET A 1000 31.06 -26.12 -23.57
CA MET A 1000 31.71 -25.62 -22.34
C MET A 1000 31.60 -24.10 -22.23
N LEU A 1001 31.95 -23.35 -23.29
CA LEU A 1001 31.89 -21.90 -23.25
C LEU A 1001 30.45 -21.37 -23.09
N ARG A 1002 29.51 -21.82 -23.94
CA ARG A 1002 28.12 -21.31 -23.99
C ARG A 1002 27.30 -21.66 -22.75
N PHE A 1003 27.52 -22.84 -22.15
CA PHE A 1003 26.62 -23.39 -21.13
C PHE A 1003 27.27 -23.65 -19.76
N LEU A 1004 28.57 -23.98 -19.69
CA LEU A 1004 29.21 -24.40 -18.43
C LEU A 1004 30.00 -23.30 -17.70
N THR A 1005 30.43 -22.24 -18.41
CA THR A 1005 31.14 -21.08 -17.83
C THR A 1005 30.39 -20.40 -16.68
N LEU A 1006 29.05 -20.48 -16.66
CA LEU A 1006 28.17 -19.84 -15.70
C LEU A 1006 27.51 -20.83 -14.72
N GLU A 1007 27.98 -22.08 -14.68
CA GLU A 1007 27.63 -23.08 -13.67
C GLU A 1007 26.14 -23.52 -13.57
N ASN A 1008 25.29 -23.09 -14.51
CA ASN A 1008 23.84 -23.29 -14.48
C ASN A 1008 23.34 -24.69 -14.88
N GLN A 1009 24.18 -25.54 -15.49
CA GLN A 1009 23.77 -26.89 -15.95
C GLN A 1009 23.97 -27.96 -14.87
N LYS A 1010 23.09 -28.96 -14.79
CA LYS A 1010 23.23 -30.04 -13.81
C LYS A 1010 24.30 -31.03 -14.26
N GLU A 1011 25.20 -31.36 -13.35
CA GLU A 1011 26.35 -32.24 -13.61
C GLU A 1011 25.96 -33.66 -14.05
N MET A 1012 24.86 -34.22 -13.50
CA MET A 1012 24.40 -35.57 -13.79
C MET A 1012 23.47 -35.69 -15.01
N GLU A 1013 23.25 -34.62 -15.79
CA GLU A 1013 22.45 -34.70 -17.01
C GLU A 1013 23.27 -35.31 -18.16
N PRO A 1014 22.67 -36.18 -19.02
CA PRO A 1014 23.39 -36.76 -20.15
C PRO A 1014 23.77 -35.71 -21.19
N LEU A 1015 25.02 -35.76 -21.66
CA LEU A 1015 25.60 -34.77 -22.56
C LEU A 1015 24.95 -34.80 -23.96
N TYR A 1016 24.46 -35.96 -24.38
CA TYR A 1016 23.77 -36.13 -25.68
C TYR A 1016 22.52 -35.23 -25.80
N VAL A 1017 21.83 -34.92 -24.70
CA VAL A 1017 20.62 -34.06 -24.69
C VAL A 1017 20.90 -32.67 -25.29
N TYR A 1018 22.11 -32.16 -25.11
CA TYR A 1018 22.53 -30.86 -25.66
C TYR A 1018 23.25 -31.02 -27.00
N LEU A 1019 24.12 -32.03 -27.11
CA LEU A 1019 24.96 -32.21 -28.29
C LEU A 1019 24.18 -32.76 -29.49
N GLN A 1020 23.00 -33.37 -29.31
CA GLN A 1020 22.10 -33.77 -30.40
C GLN A 1020 21.08 -32.69 -30.80
N ASP A 1021 20.91 -31.61 -30.01
CA ASP A 1021 20.03 -30.49 -30.41
C ASP A 1021 20.74 -29.58 -31.42
N SER A 1022 20.48 -29.80 -32.71
CA SER A 1022 21.08 -29.03 -33.80
C SER A 1022 20.77 -27.53 -33.76
N SER A 1023 19.66 -27.13 -33.13
CA SER A 1023 19.30 -25.72 -32.95
C SER A 1023 20.25 -24.97 -32.00
N LEU A 1024 21.04 -25.68 -31.18
CA LEU A 1024 22.08 -25.07 -30.34
C LEU A 1024 23.35 -24.72 -31.12
N ASN A 1025 23.46 -25.12 -32.40
CA ASN A 1025 24.56 -24.76 -33.31
C ASN A 1025 25.97 -25.07 -32.74
N LEU A 1026 26.10 -26.19 -32.05
CA LEU A 1026 27.36 -26.63 -31.43
C LEU A 1026 28.32 -27.26 -32.45
N TRP A 1027 27.81 -27.86 -33.51
CA TRP A 1027 28.59 -28.56 -34.53
C TRP A 1027 28.87 -27.70 -35.77
N PRO A 1028 29.98 -27.97 -36.51
CA PRO A 1028 30.16 -27.47 -37.86
C PRO A 1028 29.02 -27.90 -38.79
N SER A 1029 28.59 -27.02 -39.69
CA SER A 1029 27.55 -27.31 -40.70
C SER A 1029 27.92 -28.41 -41.70
N THR A 1030 29.18 -28.85 -41.71
CA THR A 1030 29.68 -29.97 -42.52
C THR A 1030 29.36 -31.35 -41.93
N ILE A 1031 28.89 -31.43 -40.68
CA ILE A 1031 28.54 -32.70 -40.02
C ILE A 1031 27.02 -32.94 -40.11
N PRO A 1032 26.55 -34.03 -40.74
CA PRO A 1032 25.12 -34.32 -40.82
C PRO A 1032 24.50 -34.66 -39.45
N GLU A 1033 23.33 -34.10 -39.15
CA GLU A 1033 22.58 -34.36 -37.89
C GLU A 1033 22.37 -35.86 -37.62
N LYS A 1034 22.05 -36.63 -38.67
CA LYS A 1034 21.87 -38.09 -38.57
C LYS A 1034 23.12 -38.79 -38.01
N CYS A 1035 24.32 -38.35 -38.41
CA CYS A 1035 25.59 -38.90 -37.92
C CYS A 1035 25.76 -38.65 -36.41
N ILE A 1036 25.37 -37.47 -35.93
CA ILE A 1036 25.44 -37.09 -34.52
C ILE A 1036 24.43 -37.90 -33.68
N ASN A 1037 23.20 -38.03 -34.18
CA ASN A 1037 22.11 -38.72 -33.47
C ASN A 1037 22.33 -40.23 -33.35
N GLU A 1038 22.94 -40.87 -34.36
CA GLU A 1038 23.18 -42.32 -34.35
C GLU A 1038 24.48 -42.73 -33.63
N LEU A 1039 25.42 -41.82 -33.39
CA LEU A 1039 26.78 -42.16 -32.96
C LEU A 1039 27.28 -41.44 -31.70
N PHE A 1040 26.67 -40.33 -31.26
CA PHE A 1040 27.18 -39.61 -30.08
C PHE A 1040 27.12 -40.49 -28.81
N PRO A 1041 28.17 -40.55 -27.96
CA PRO A 1041 28.18 -41.42 -26.78
C PRO A 1041 27.07 -41.09 -25.76
N GLU A 1042 26.11 -41.99 -25.58
CA GLU A 1042 25.00 -41.83 -24.63
C GLU A 1042 25.44 -41.86 -23.16
N ASN A 1043 26.57 -42.53 -22.84
CA ASN A 1043 27.08 -42.71 -21.49
C ASN A 1043 27.86 -41.50 -20.92
N LEU A 1044 28.06 -40.43 -21.71
CA LEU A 1044 28.71 -39.20 -21.23
C LEU A 1044 27.74 -38.30 -20.47
N LEU A 1045 28.14 -37.81 -19.31
CA LEU A 1045 27.42 -36.82 -18.53
C LEU A 1045 28.04 -35.42 -18.72
N VAL A 1046 27.26 -34.37 -18.44
CA VAL A 1046 27.74 -32.99 -18.39
C VAL A 1046 28.94 -32.84 -17.44
N ALA A 1047 28.98 -33.61 -16.35
CA ALA A 1047 30.11 -33.68 -15.42
C ALA A 1047 31.45 -34.12 -16.05
N ASN A 1048 31.42 -34.84 -17.18
CA ASN A 1048 32.61 -35.39 -17.84
C ASN A 1048 33.12 -34.51 -19.00
N THR A 1049 32.45 -33.39 -19.31
CA THR A 1049 32.68 -32.61 -20.54
C THR A 1049 34.13 -32.18 -20.73
N TYR A 1050 34.81 -31.69 -19.68
CA TYR A 1050 36.20 -31.24 -19.78
C TYR A 1050 37.16 -32.39 -20.07
N GLU A 1051 37.01 -33.51 -19.36
CA GLU A 1051 37.87 -34.68 -19.52
C GLU A 1051 37.63 -35.40 -20.86
N ALA A 1052 36.39 -35.40 -21.38
CA ALA A 1052 36.09 -35.84 -22.75
C ALA A 1052 36.80 -34.97 -23.80
N TYR A 1053 36.83 -33.64 -23.60
CA TYR A 1053 37.54 -32.71 -24.47
C TYR A 1053 39.06 -32.92 -24.41
N GLU A 1054 39.65 -32.96 -23.21
CA GLU A 1054 41.08 -33.20 -22.99
C GLU A 1054 41.51 -34.57 -23.55
N PHE A 1055 40.74 -35.64 -23.31
CA PHE A 1055 41.01 -36.96 -23.87
C PHE A 1055 41.07 -36.92 -25.40
N THR A 1056 40.08 -36.27 -26.02
CA THR A 1056 40.01 -36.11 -27.48
C THR A 1056 41.20 -35.31 -28.02
N MET A 1057 41.51 -34.15 -27.43
CA MET A 1057 42.63 -33.30 -27.83
C MET A 1057 43.99 -34.01 -27.67
N ASN A 1058 44.21 -34.69 -26.54
CA ASN A 1058 45.42 -35.48 -26.29
C ASN A 1058 45.56 -36.65 -27.29
N ARG A 1059 44.45 -37.22 -27.77
CA ARG A 1059 44.45 -38.26 -28.81
C ARG A 1059 44.78 -37.68 -30.18
N ILE A 1060 44.14 -36.58 -30.59
CA ILE A 1060 44.47 -35.85 -31.82
C ILE A 1060 45.98 -35.55 -31.85
N GLU A 1061 46.53 -34.88 -30.82
CA GLU A 1061 47.96 -34.57 -30.74
C GLU A 1061 48.86 -35.81 -30.91
N ARG A 1062 48.52 -36.93 -30.26
CA ARG A 1062 49.29 -38.17 -30.34
C ARG A 1062 49.24 -38.76 -31.75
N THR A 1063 48.11 -38.69 -32.44
CA THR A 1063 47.99 -39.16 -33.83
C THR A 1063 48.72 -38.24 -34.80
N THR A 1064 48.59 -36.91 -34.68
CA THR A 1064 49.36 -35.95 -35.50
C THR A 1064 50.86 -36.13 -35.31
N LYS A 1065 51.33 -36.32 -34.07
CA LYS A 1065 52.76 -36.60 -33.77
C LYS A 1065 53.23 -37.94 -34.35
N LYS A 1066 52.38 -38.98 -34.39
CA LYS A 1066 52.67 -40.25 -35.08
C LYS A 1066 52.76 -40.08 -36.59
N GLN A 1067 51.77 -39.42 -37.20
CA GLN A 1067 51.74 -39.18 -38.66
C GLN A 1067 52.93 -38.33 -39.12
N ALA A 1068 53.28 -37.27 -38.39
CA ALA A 1068 54.47 -36.46 -38.66
C ALA A 1068 55.78 -37.29 -38.60
N ASN A 1069 55.91 -38.21 -37.65
CA ASN A 1069 57.06 -39.12 -37.56
C ASN A 1069 57.08 -40.17 -38.70
N VAL A 1070 55.92 -40.64 -39.16
CA VAL A 1070 55.82 -41.55 -40.32
C VAL A 1070 56.25 -40.84 -41.61
N VAL A 1071 55.77 -39.62 -41.86
CA VAL A 1071 56.17 -38.81 -43.02
C VAL A 1071 57.68 -38.52 -43.00
N ARG A 1072 58.25 -38.23 -41.81
CA ARG A 1072 59.68 -37.97 -41.63
C ARG A 1072 60.56 -39.22 -41.85
N ASN A 1073 60.04 -40.41 -41.55
CA ASN A 1073 60.73 -41.68 -41.83
C ASN A 1073 60.63 -42.09 -43.31
N LEU A 1074 59.53 -41.75 -44.00
CA LEU A 1074 59.38 -41.97 -45.44
C LEU A 1074 60.37 -41.13 -46.28
N THR A 1075 60.80 -39.97 -45.79
CA THR A 1075 61.81 -39.12 -46.47
C THR A 1075 63.25 -39.64 -46.36
N ILE A 1076 63.53 -40.61 -45.47
CA ILE A 1076 64.90 -41.08 -45.18
C ILE A 1076 65.24 -42.38 -45.94
N ASN A 1077 64.25 -43.16 -46.37
CA ASN A 1077 64.46 -44.50 -46.98
C ASN A 1077 64.53 -44.53 -48.52
N SER A 1078 64.68 -43.38 -49.20
CA SER A 1078 64.54 -43.27 -50.67
C SER A 1078 65.85 -43.02 -51.45
N THR A 1079 67.04 -43.35 -50.92
CA THR A 1079 68.32 -43.20 -51.66
C THR A 1079 69.38 -44.29 -51.41
N MET A 1080 69.21 -45.48 -51.99
CA MET A 1080 70.23 -46.49 -52.42
C MET A 1080 69.48 -47.56 -53.27
N ASN A 1081 69.96 -48.17 -54.37
CA ASN A 1081 71.26 -48.19 -55.07
C ASN A 1081 71.02 -48.51 -56.60
N PRO A 1082 71.97 -48.93 -57.49
CA PRO A 1082 72.12 -48.25 -58.79
C PRO A 1082 72.07 -49.14 -60.06
N MET A 1083 71.92 -48.54 -61.25
CA MET A 1083 72.70 -48.88 -62.46
C MET A 1083 72.38 -47.95 -63.65
N ASN A 1084 73.41 -47.39 -64.31
CA ASN A 1084 73.42 -47.20 -65.76
C ASN A 1084 74.85 -46.96 -66.28
N GLN A 1085 75.15 -47.42 -67.50
CA GLN A 1085 76.49 -47.40 -68.08
C GLN A 1085 76.75 -46.18 -68.98
N ARG A 1086 78.02 -45.70 -68.98
CA ARG A 1086 78.80 -45.05 -70.07
C ARG A 1086 78.04 -44.05 -70.99
N THR A 1087 78.48 -42.81 -71.13
CA THR A 1087 79.81 -42.41 -71.67
C THR A 1087 80.38 -41.11 -71.03
N GLY A 1088 81.68 -40.85 -71.22
CA GLY A 1088 82.37 -39.62 -70.76
C GLY A 1088 82.33 -38.47 -71.79
N PRO A 1089 83.13 -37.38 -71.67
CA PRO A 1089 84.43 -37.34 -70.96
C PRO A 1089 84.79 -36.06 -70.12
N THR A 1090 85.58 -36.28 -69.05
CA THR A 1090 86.64 -35.43 -68.42
C THR A 1090 86.50 -33.94 -68.03
N ILE A 1091 87.16 -33.62 -66.88
CA ILE A 1091 87.90 -32.37 -66.51
C ILE A 1091 87.04 -31.21 -65.90
N ASN A 1092 87.40 -30.53 -64.78
CA ASN A 1092 88.53 -30.68 -63.81
C ASN A 1092 88.31 -29.88 -62.49
N ARG A 1093 88.85 -30.35 -61.33
CA ARG A 1093 89.27 -29.58 -60.10
C ARG A 1093 88.22 -28.71 -59.36
N ALA A 1094 88.29 -28.41 -58.05
CA ALA A 1094 89.16 -28.83 -56.95
C ALA A 1094 88.44 -28.73 -55.56
N MET A 1095 89.04 -29.39 -54.56
CA MET A 1095 88.76 -29.36 -53.11
C MET A 1095 89.37 -28.10 -52.42
N PRO A 1096 89.31 -27.90 -51.08
CA PRO A 1096 88.45 -28.48 -50.01
C PRO A 1096 87.99 -27.49 -48.89
N SER A 1097 87.34 -28.07 -47.85
CA SER A 1097 87.54 -27.73 -46.41
C SER A 1097 86.71 -26.58 -45.81
N ARG A 1098 86.41 -26.54 -44.50
CA ARG A 1098 86.61 -27.46 -43.34
C ARG A 1098 85.75 -26.96 -42.16
N LYS A 1099 85.24 -27.86 -41.29
CA LYS A 1099 85.11 -27.76 -39.80
C LYS A 1099 84.47 -26.49 -39.15
N SER A 1100 83.83 -26.51 -37.97
CA SER A 1100 83.33 -27.58 -37.08
C SER A 1100 82.67 -27.00 -35.81
N ARG A 1101 81.71 -27.75 -35.23
CA ARG A 1101 81.45 -27.92 -33.78
C ARG A 1101 81.06 -26.74 -32.86
N LYS A 1102 80.14 -27.08 -31.93
CA LYS A 1102 80.01 -26.60 -30.52
C LYS A 1102 79.53 -25.15 -30.33
N GLU A 1103 78.86 -24.75 -29.24
CA GLU A 1103 78.06 -25.46 -28.20
C GLU A 1103 77.20 -24.41 -27.46
N GLN A 1104 76.11 -24.85 -26.81
CA GLN A 1104 75.43 -24.26 -25.65
C GLN A 1104 75.34 -22.72 -25.43
N SER A 1105 74.09 -22.25 -25.55
CA SER A 1105 73.36 -21.24 -24.77
C SER A 1105 74.08 -20.31 -23.76
N LYS A 1106 73.71 -19.02 -23.84
CA LYS A 1106 72.98 -18.31 -22.76
C LYS A 1106 72.50 -16.90 -23.16
N PHE A 1107 71.50 -16.43 -22.40
CA PHE A 1107 71.11 -15.04 -22.10
C PHE A 1107 70.25 -14.19 -23.06
N ASP A 1108 69.17 -13.71 -22.45
CA ASP A 1108 68.62 -12.34 -22.39
C ASP A 1108 67.76 -11.69 -23.50
N ALA A 1109 66.74 -10.99 -22.97
CA ALA A 1109 66.06 -9.78 -23.44
C ALA A 1109 65.32 -9.82 -24.80
N MET A 1110 64.00 -10.01 -24.74
CA MET A 1110 63.04 -8.89 -24.68
C MET A 1110 61.69 -9.34 -24.13
#